data_AF-A0A3M3X5P8-F1
#
_entry.id   AF-A0A3M3X5P8-F1
#
_cell.length_a   1.000
_cell.length_b   1.000
_cell.length_c   1.000
_cell.angle_alpha   90.00
_cell.angle_beta   90.00
_cell.angle_gamma   90.00
#
_symmetry.space_group_name_H-M   'P 1'
#
loop_
_entity.id
_entity.type
_entity.pdbx_description
1 polymer ?
#
loop_
_entity_poly.entity_id
_entity_poly.type
_entity_poly.pdbx_seq_one_letter_code
_entity_poly.pdbx_strand_id
1 'polypeptide(L)'
;MADGDNIRAVIYGDGINQDGRTNGITAPSAVSQEKLLKRVYKDFGITANDISMVEAHGTGTNLGDPIEFNALCAAFTTDSAHKNYCALGSVKANIGHTQFAAGISSVIKSVLALEHSTIPPLIHHTKGNSRIDLAGSPFYVAKSSQPWQARNGRRLATISAFGASGTNAHVVLGDLPQPVRHTAEKFGPQLILLSANSDPQLVKLLQKLREHLESDATVSLTNIAYTLACGRRHFGKRVAILCRSVSELANALGSLLSAAKPSMQIFTPSDLGQGNAQALLKQAHVYIENGQVNDASFQGSICSLPASPFNSMSFWASSKDKAPAKQASVARPSPPASAPRATAARSKAASKYCEFTLTVDDFFIADHLVMGQKVLPGVMYIELMKRSVCAVYGDKFKNAYQIALNDIAWVQPMVFTDATPRLPIIVEVTERGDNADLKVLSRDKKQLYAQAICELSSGQQVLAEDQSFSHLKAQGIRFDEIDLSAAGLAQYRKVPAAQCYDLLRRHGITHKTRLQGIKALYFSPSTVIAQLQLPSILANKQSPFSVHPCLADSALQAISILAVARDKAKQTRDQGGVQTRVPFAIDRFQQYREIPLNAWSVGHVLNDGKKEIWTIVIYDAQSNVCAVLDGYRQRILSGVPRLSEA
;
A
#
# COMPACT_ATOMS: atom_id res chain seq x y z
N MET A 1 23.80 -35.44 0.64
CA MET A 1 24.97 -35.78 1.49
C MET A 1 26.06 -36.47 0.69
N ALA A 2 25.77 -37.56 -0.02
CA ALA A 2 26.74 -38.24 -0.89
C ALA A 2 27.36 -37.30 -1.95
N ASP A 3 26.55 -36.40 -2.50
CA ASP A 3 26.96 -35.48 -3.56
C ASP A 3 27.77 -34.26 -3.08
N GLY A 4 27.98 -34.10 -1.76
CA GLY A 4 28.76 -32.99 -1.22
C GLY A 4 28.12 -31.60 -1.34
N ASP A 5 26.82 -31.55 -1.65
CA ASP A 5 26.06 -30.29 -1.76
C ASP A 5 26.05 -29.47 -0.46
N ASN A 6 25.95 -28.15 -0.62
CA ASN A 6 25.71 -27.24 0.50
C ASN A 6 24.26 -27.35 0.99
N ILE A 7 24.07 -28.04 2.12
CA ILE A 7 22.74 -28.22 2.71
C ILE A 7 22.44 -27.05 3.64
N ARG A 8 21.56 -26.15 3.19
CA ARG A 8 21.16 -24.95 3.96
C ARG A 8 20.10 -25.23 5.03
N ALA A 9 19.24 -26.22 4.79
CA ALA A 9 18.21 -26.69 5.72
C ALA A 9 17.68 -28.06 5.27
N VAL A 10 16.98 -28.77 6.15
CA VAL A 10 16.31 -30.05 5.86
C VAL A 10 14.80 -29.88 5.95
N ILE A 11 14.07 -30.37 4.95
CA ILE A 11 12.61 -30.55 5.02
C ILE A 11 12.34 -31.84 5.81
N TYR A 12 11.78 -31.71 7.01
CA TYR A 12 11.45 -32.85 7.89
C TYR A 12 10.06 -33.42 7.63
N GLY A 13 9.16 -32.62 7.08
CA GLY A 13 7.83 -33.05 6.69
C GLY A 13 7.13 -31.97 5.90
N ASP A 14 6.25 -32.39 5.01
CA ASP A 14 5.44 -31.50 4.20
C ASP A 14 4.06 -32.11 3.95
N GLY A 15 3.12 -31.26 3.56
CA GLY A 15 1.82 -31.73 3.16
C GLY A 15 0.99 -30.65 2.50
N ILE A 16 0.00 -31.10 1.75
CA ILE A 16 -1.02 -30.25 1.14
C ILE A 16 -2.40 -30.79 1.42
N ASN A 17 -3.38 -29.90 1.54
CA ASN A 17 -4.79 -30.26 1.49
C ASN A 17 -5.64 -29.12 0.88
N GLN A 18 -6.96 -29.23 1.04
CA GLN A 18 -7.92 -28.25 0.55
C GLN A 18 -8.95 -27.92 1.63
N ASP A 19 -9.41 -26.67 1.62
CA ASP A 19 -10.44 -26.18 2.54
C ASP A 19 -11.80 -26.85 2.31
N GLY A 20 -12.08 -27.28 1.08
CA GLY A 20 -13.35 -27.92 0.74
C GLY A 20 -14.49 -26.91 0.67
N ARG A 21 -15.67 -27.26 1.21
CA ARG A 21 -16.84 -26.36 1.20
C ARG A 21 -16.75 -25.36 2.36
N THR A 22 -16.55 -24.09 2.03
CA THR A 22 -16.53 -22.97 2.97
C THR A 22 -17.58 -21.92 2.60
N ASN A 23 -17.72 -20.84 3.38
CA ASN A 23 -18.69 -19.75 3.18
C ASN A 23 -18.34 -18.79 2.01
N GLY A 24 -17.72 -19.34 0.97
CA GLY A 24 -17.23 -18.60 -0.20
C GLY A 24 -15.86 -19.13 -0.61
N ILE A 25 -15.54 -19.09 -1.91
CA ILE A 25 -14.30 -19.69 -2.46
C ILE A 25 -13.01 -19.17 -1.81
N THR A 26 -13.05 -17.95 -1.26
CA THR A 26 -11.92 -17.28 -0.59
C THR A 26 -11.95 -17.39 0.94
N ALA A 27 -12.98 -17.99 1.52
CA ALA A 27 -13.09 -18.14 2.97
C ALA A 27 -12.22 -19.32 3.43
N PRO A 28 -11.23 -19.10 4.33
CA PRO A 28 -10.36 -20.17 4.81
C PRO A 28 -11.09 -21.11 5.78
N SER A 29 -10.59 -22.34 5.94
CA SER A 29 -11.11 -23.33 6.88
C SER A 29 -10.11 -23.65 8.00
N ALA A 30 -10.40 -23.20 9.23
CA ALA A 30 -9.60 -23.51 10.41
C ALA A 30 -9.43 -25.03 10.60
N VAL A 31 -10.51 -25.79 10.39
CA VAL A 31 -10.54 -27.25 10.53
C VAL A 31 -9.63 -27.91 9.50
N SER A 32 -9.63 -27.42 8.26
CA SER A 32 -8.78 -27.98 7.20
C SER A 32 -7.31 -27.67 7.45
N GLN A 33 -6.99 -26.46 7.91
CA GLN A 33 -5.64 -26.07 8.30
C GLN A 33 -5.14 -26.90 9.49
N GLU A 34 -5.94 -27.03 10.55
CA GLU A 34 -5.62 -27.88 11.72
C GLU A 34 -5.36 -29.34 11.30
N LYS A 35 -6.25 -29.91 10.48
CA LYS A 35 -6.10 -31.28 9.97
C LYS A 35 -4.81 -31.44 9.18
N LEU A 36 -4.43 -30.45 8.36
CA LEU A 36 -3.18 -30.48 7.62
C LEU A 36 -1.98 -30.50 8.57
N LEU A 37 -1.92 -29.55 9.51
CA LEU A 37 -0.83 -29.43 10.48
C LEU A 37 -0.66 -30.72 11.29
N LYS A 38 -1.75 -31.21 11.91
CA LYS A 38 -1.73 -32.45 12.70
C LYS A 38 -1.33 -33.66 11.87
N ARG A 39 -1.80 -33.73 10.61
CA ARG A 39 -1.42 -34.82 9.70
C ARG A 39 0.07 -34.79 9.39
N VAL A 40 0.64 -33.63 9.03
CA VAL A 40 2.08 -33.52 8.77
C VAL A 40 2.88 -33.91 10.01
N TYR A 41 2.46 -33.47 11.20
CA TYR A 41 3.17 -33.82 12.43
C TYR A 41 3.09 -35.32 12.74
N LYS A 42 1.93 -35.94 12.53
CA LYS A 42 1.74 -37.38 12.72
C LYS A 42 2.51 -38.20 11.68
N ASP A 43 2.33 -37.90 10.39
CA ASP A 43 2.86 -38.70 9.27
C ASP A 43 4.40 -38.70 9.27
N PHE A 44 5.03 -37.63 9.76
CA PHE A 44 6.49 -37.48 9.82
C PHE A 44 7.09 -37.61 11.25
N GLY A 45 6.28 -37.96 12.26
CA GLY A 45 6.76 -38.14 13.64
C GLY A 45 7.35 -36.88 14.27
N ILE A 46 6.77 -35.71 14.00
CA ILE A 46 7.23 -34.40 14.48
C ILE A 46 6.45 -34.02 15.74
N THR A 47 7.15 -33.71 16.82
CA THR A 47 6.54 -33.19 18.05
C THR A 47 6.37 -31.67 17.94
N ALA A 48 5.14 -31.16 18.06
CA ALA A 48 4.86 -29.73 17.94
C ALA A 48 5.67 -28.86 18.92
N ASN A 49 5.96 -29.38 20.12
CA ASN A 49 6.76 -28.69 21.15
C ASN A 49 8.25 -28.50 20.80
N ASP A 50 8.74 -29.20 19.78
CA ASP A 50 10.10 -29.02 19.25
C ASP A 50 10.16 -27.84 18.26
N ILE A 51 9.00 -27.44 17.71
CA ILE A 51 8.89 -26.30 16.78
C ILE A 51 8.95 -24.99 17.58
N SER A 52 9.98 -24.20 17.32
CA SER A 52 10.26 -22.95 18.04
C SER A 52 10.08 -21.69 17.19
N MET A 53 9.77 -21.85 15.90
CA MET A 53 9.38 -20.75 15.02
C MET A 53 8.24 -21.17 14.08
N VAL A 54 7.23 -20.32 13.95
CA VAL A 54 6.16 -20.41 12.96
C VAL A 54 6.31 -19.24 11.99
N GLU A 55 6.46 -19.57 10.72
CA GLU A 55 6.32 -18.67 9.59
C GLU A 55 4.92 -18.87 8.99
N ALA A 56 3.98 -18.08 9.51
CA ALA A 56 2.57 -18.16 9.16
C ALA A 56 2.30 -17.67 7.74
N HIS A 57 1.14 -18.07 7.21
CA HIS A 57 0.57 -17.44 6.02
C HIS A 57 0.35 -15.95 6.29
N GLY A 58 -0.21 -15.56 7.43
CA GLY A 58 -0.12 -14.24 8.04
C GLY A 58 -0.24 -13.08 7.05
N THR A 59 -1.42 -12.92 6.46
CA THR A 59 -1.69 -11.93 5.40
C THR A 59 -2.17 -10.59 5.93
N GLY A 60 -2.28 -10.45 7.26
CA GLY A 60 -2.76 -9.22 7.90
C GLY A 60 -4.27 -9.08 7.79
N THR A 61 -4.99 -10.16 7.51
CA THR A 61 -6.44 -10.09 7.31
C THR A 61 -7.16 -10.21 8.65
N ASN A 62 -8.19 -9.37 8.83
CA ASN A 62 -9.00 -9.35 10.05
C ASN A 62 -9.62 -10.71 10.39
N LEU A 63 -10.02 -11.49 9.38
CA LEU A 63 -10.67 -12.79 9.53
C LEU A 63 -9.70 -13.98 9.41
N GLY A 64 -8.79 -13.94 8.43
CA GLY A 64 -7.90 -15.07 8.13
C GLY A 64 -6.83 -15.29 9.20
N ASP A 65 -6.25 -14.21 9.75
CA ASP A 65 -5.18 -14.35 10.74
C ASP A 65 -5.70 -15.01 12.05
N PRO A 66 -6.88 -14.67 12.60
CA PRO A 66 -7.45 -15.43 13.72
C PRO A 66 -7.77 -16.89 13.39
N ILE A 67 -8.21 -17.19 12.17
CA ILE A 67 -8.51 -18.57 11.72
C ILE A 67 -7.23 -19.41 11.70
N GLU A 68 -6.17 -18.88 11.09
CA GLU A 68 -4.86 -19.53 11.05
C GLU A 68 -4.28 -19.71 12.45
N PHE A 69 -4.35 -18.66 13.28
CA PHE A 69 -3.85 -18.72 14.65
C PHE A 69 -4.54 -19.80 15.48
N ASN A 70 -5.86 -19.92 15.36
CA ASN A 70 -6.62 -20.94 16.07
C ASN A 70 -6.27 -22.35 15.58
N ALA A 71 -6.07 -22.55 14.27
CA ALA A 71 -5.62 -23.82 13.71
C ALA A 71 -4.21 -24.19 14.21
N LEU A 72 -3.30 -23.22 14.27
CA LEU A 72 -1.97 -23.39 14.87
C LEU A 72 -2.07 -23.77 16.36
N CYS A 73 -2.88 -23.04 17.14
CA CYS A 73 -3.08 -23.38 18.55
C CYS A 73 -3.61 -24.80 18.69
N ALA A 74 -4.65 -25.19 17.93
CA ALA A 74 -5.23 -26.53 17.99
C ALA A 74 -4.24 -27.64 17.60
N ALA A 75 -3.29 -27.38 16.69
CA ALA A 75 -2.23 -28.31 16.31
C ALA A 75 -1.08 -28.40 17.33
N PHE A 76 -0.82 -27.34 18.09
CA PHE A 76 0.25 -27.26 19.10
C PHE A 76 -0.21 -27.63 20.52
N THR A 77 -1.53 -27.64 20.78
CA THR A 77 -2.12 -27.80 22.13
C THR A 77 -2.50 -29.24 22.49
N THR A 78 -2.21 -30.24 21.65
CA THR A 78 -2.49 -31.64 22.02
C THR A 78 -1.65 -32.16 23.19
N ASP A 79 -0.60 -31.44 23.64
CA ASP A 79 0.30 -31.94 24.70
C ASP A 79 1.13 -30.89 25.49
N SER A 80 0.73 -29.60 25.62
CA SER A 80 1.66 -28.59 26.19
C SER A 80 1.13 -27.63 27.26
N ALA A 81 1.72 -27.76 28.46
CA ALA A 81 1.71 -26.77 29.55
C ALA A 81 2.61 -25.55 29.25
N HIS A 82 3.31 -25.54 28.11
CA HIS A 82 4.29 -24.52 27.75
C HIS A 82 3.64 -23.41 26.93
N LYS A 83 3.58 -22.21 27.51
CA LYS A 83 3.14 -20.99 26.82
C LYS A 83 4.35 -20.17 26.36
N ASN A 84 4.14 -19.29 25.38
CA ASN A 84 5.09 -18.24 25.02
C ASN A 84 6.53 -18.75 24.71
N TYR A 85 6.66 -19.85 23.96
CA TYR A 85 7.97 -20.44 23.61
C TYR A 85 8.26 -20.50 22.10
N CYS A 86 7.23 -20.36 21.26
CA CYS A 86 7.36 -20.48 19.81
C CYS A 86 7.17 -19.11 19.14
N ALA A 87 8.15 -18.63 18.39
CA ALA A 87 8.06 -17.33 17.74
C ALA A 87 7.12 -17.38 16.54
N LEU A 88 6.12 -16.50 16.50
CA LEU A 88 5.18 -16.35 15.38
C LEU A 88 5.57 -15.15 14.51
N GLY A 89 5.70 -15.38 13.20
CA GLY A 89 6.04 -14.35 12.23
C GLY A 89 5.50 -14.62 10.84
N SER A 90 5.72 -13.65 9.93
CA SER A 90 5.42 -13.76 8.49
C SER A 90 6.32 -12.79 7.73
N VAL A 91 6.99 -13.26 6.68
CA VAL A 91 7.84 -12.45 5.77
C VAL A 91 7.04 -11.38 5.04
N LYS A 92 5.71 -11.54 4.96
CA LYS A 92 4.81 -10.62 4.26
C LYS A 92 4.75 -9.26 4.92
N ALA A 93 5.08 -9.18 6.22
CA ALA A 93 5.28 -7.90 6.89
C ALA A 93 6.44 -7.09 6.27
N ASN A 94 7.48 -7.76 5.74
CA ASN A 94 8.66 -7.13 5.16
C ASN A 94 8.53 -6.81 3.67
N ILE A 95 7.96 -7.74 2.89
CA ILE A 95 7.98 -7.66 1.43
C ILE A 95 6.58 -7.64 0.78
N GLY A 96 5.53 -7.58 1.61
CA GLY A 96 4.15 -7.74 1.16
C GLY A 96 3.80 -9.18 0.78
N HIS A 97 2.55 -9.41 0.39
CA HIS A 97 2.11 -10.72 -0.07
C HIS A 97 2.50 -10.93 -1.55
N THR A 98 3.54 -11.72 -1.79
CA THR A 98 4.08 -12.03 -3.13
C THR A 98 3.26 -13.07 -3.93
N GLN A 99 1.96 -13.20 -3.62
CA GLN A 99 1.01 -14.14 -4.22
C GLN A 99 1.60 -15.56 -4.39
N PHE A 100 1.82 -16.00 -5.63
CA PHE A 100 2.34 -17.33 -5.96
C PHE A 100 3.75 -17.59 -5.39
N ALA A 101 4.54 -16.54 -5.13
CA ALA A 101 5.86 -16.66 -4.52
C ALA A 101 5.84 -16.57 -2.99
N ALA A 102 4.65 -16.50 -2.35
CA ALA A 102 4.53 -16.32 -0.90
C ALA A 102 5.13 -17.50 -0.12
N GLY A 103 4.84 -18.74 -0.54
CA GLY A 103 5.37 -19.93 0.12
C GLY A 103 6.90 -19.99 0.07
N ILE A 104 7.49 -19.82 -1.12
CA ILE A 104 8.95 -19.86 -1.27
C ILE A 104 9.63 -18.68 -0.55
N SER A 105 8.99 -17.51 -0.47
CA SER A 105 9.51 -16.36 0.29
C SER A 105 9.60 -16.67 1.78
N SER A 106 8.59 -17.34 2.33
CA SER A 106 8.56 -17.82 3.72
C SER A 106 9.59 -18.92 4.00
N VAL A 107 9.79 -19.85 3.05
CA VAL A 107 10.88 -20.84 3.10
C VAL A 107 12.24 -20.15 3.12
N ILE A 108 12.50 -19.18 2.22
CA ILE A 108 13.78 -18.46 2.16
C ILE A 108 14.07 -17.74 3.49
N LYS A 109 13.09 -17.04 4.06
CA LYS A 109 13.24 -16.41 5.38
C LYS A 109 13.59 -17.44 6.46
N SER A 110 12.90 -18.58 6.46
CA SER A 110 13.11 -19.63 7.47
C SER A 110 14.48 -20.31 7.34
N VAL A 111 14.97 -20.53 6.11
CA VAL A 111 16.33 -21.02 5.86
C VAL A 111 17.38 -20.02 6.36
N LEU A 112 17.22 -18.72 6.06
CA LEU A 112 18.13 -17.69 6.55
C LEU A 112 18.10 -17.60 8.09
N ALA A 113 16.93 -17.75 8.72
CA ALA A 113 16.81 -17.79 10.17
C ALA A 113 17.58 -18.97 10.80
N LEU A 114 17.54 -20.16 10.17
CA LEU A 114 18.30 -21.33 10.59
C LEU A 114 19.81 -21.11 10.42
N GLU A 115 20.26 -20.67 9.25
CA GLU A 115 21.68 -20.43 8.95
C GLU A 115 22.31 -19.41 9.91
N HIS A 116 21.59 -18.34 10.21
CA HIS A 116 22.05 -17.33 11.15
C HIS A 116 21.74 -17.68 12.62
N SER A 117 21.14 -18.84 12.89
CA SER A 117 20.70 -19.25 14.23
C SER A 117 19.97 -18.13 14.95
N THR A 118 19.06 -17.45 14.26
CA THR A 118 18.45 -16.18 14.69
C THR A 118 16.97 -16.14 14.33
N ILE A 119 16.13 -15.74 15.29
CA ILE A 119 14.71 -15.48 15.06
C ILE A 119 14.55 -14.01 14.62
N PRO A 120 14.10 -13.75 13.38
CA PRO A 120 13.90 -12.38 12.89
C PRO A 120 12.65 -11.74 13.51
N PRO A 121 12.64 -10.40 13.67
CA PRO A 121 11.48 -9.70 14.21
C PRO A 121 10.30 -9.70 13.24
N LEU A 122 9.08 -9.63 13.79
CA LEU A 122 7.87 -9.30 13.02
C LEU A 122 7.67 -7.78 13.04
N ILE A 123 8.00 -7.14 11.92
CA ILE A 123 7.83 -5.69 11.79
C ILE A 123 6.35 -5.30 11.60
N HIS A 124 6.04 -4.01 11.81
CA HIS A 124 4.67 -3.45 11.77
C HIS A 124 3.67 -4.02 12.81
N HIS A 125 4.13 -4.85 13.75
CA HIS A 125 3.32 -5.36 14.84
C HIS A 125 3.35 -4.41 16.06
N THR A 126 2.50 -3.38 16.07
CA THR A 126 2.36 -2.43 17.19
C THR A 126 1.28 -2.85 18.18
N LYS A 127 0.08 -3.17 17.69
CA LYS A 127 -1.06 -3.70 18.45
C LYS A 127 -1.59 -4.94 17.75
N GLY A 128 -1.61 -6.08 18.45
CA GLY A 128 -2.12 -7.34 17.93
C GLY A 128 -3.63 -7.31 17.63
N ASN A 129 -4.09 -8.21 16.78
CA ASN A 129 -5.51 -8.41 16.51
C ASN A 129 -6.22 -8.86 17.79
N SER A 130 -7.30 -8.18 18.21
CA SER A 130 -8.01 -8.48 19.47
C SER A 130 -8.70 -9.84 19.48
N ARG A 131 -8.81 -10.51 18.32
CA ARG A 131 -9.32 -11.88 18.19
C ARG A 131 -8.24 -12.95 18.32
N ILE A 132 -6.99 -12.55 18.55
CA ILE A 132 -5.85 -13.44 18.74
C ILE A 132 -5.40 -13.34 20.20
N ASP A 133 -5.57 -14.42 20.96
CA ASP A 133 -5.04 -14.51 22.32
C ASP A 133 -3.60 -15.05 22.29
N LEU A 134 -2.64 -14.15 22.03
CA LEU A 134 -1.22 -14.49 22.09
C LEU A 134 -0.79 -14.90 23.50
N ALA A 135 -1.26 -14.19 24.54
CA ALA A 135 -0.83 -14.40 25.92
C ALA A 135 -1.22 -15.78 26.46
N GLY A 136 -2.38 -16.30 26.04
CA GLY A 136 -2.84 -17.65 26.38
C GLY A 136 -2.19 -18.78 25.58
N SER A 137 -1.40 -18.46 24.53
CA SER A 137 -0.95 -19.43 23.52
C SER A 137 0.52 -19.88 23.68
N PRO A 138 0.94 -20.93 22.95
CA PRO A 138 2.36 -21.28 22.78
C PRO A 138 3.19 -20.18 22.11
N PHE A 139 2.54 -19.22 21.45
CA PHE A 139 3.17 -18.32 20.51
C PHE A 139 3.50 -16.95 21.10
N TYR A 140 4.56 -16.35 20.58
CA TYR A 140 4.95 -14.98 20.91
C TYR A 140 5.46 -14.24 19.69
N VAL A 141 5.42 -12.90 19.71
CA VAL A 141 5.93 -12.08 18.60
C VAL A 141 7.30 -11.51 18.96
N ALA A 142 8.34 -11.87 18.19
CA ALA A 142 9.67 -11.30 18.33
C ALA A 142 9.67 -9.83 17.88
N LYS A 143 9.99 -8.90 18.80
CA LYS A 143 10.05 -7.45 18.52
C LYS A 143 11.41 -7.00 17.97
N SER A 144 12.46 -7.76 18.25
CA SER A 144 13.82 -7.54 17.77
C SER A 144 14.42 -8.87 17.32
N SER A 145 15.50 -8.79 16.54
CA SER A 145 16.31 -9.96 16.22
C SER A 145 16.85 -10.58 17.51
N GLN A 146 16.78 -11.91 17.64
CA GLN A 146 17.24 -12.61 18.85
C GLN A 146 17.86 -13.98 18.50
N PRO A 147 18.83 -14.47 19.29
CA PRO A 147 19.40 -15.80 19.09
C PRO A 147 18.33 -16.88 19.11
N TRP A 148 18.34 -17.77 18.12
CA TRP A 148 17.49 -18.94 18.08
C TRP A 148 18.19 -20.09 18.79
N GLN A 149 17.72 -20.42 19.99
CA GLN A 149 18.25 -21.55 20.76
C GLN A 149 17.67 -22.86 20.25
N ALA A 150 18.51 -23.88 20.09
CA ALA A 150 18.06 -25.22 19.72
C ALA A 150 17.26 -25.85 20.86
N ARG A 151 16.15 -26.52 20.53
CA ARG A 151 15.35 -27.33 21.47
C ARG A 151 15.58 -28.79 21.15
N ASN A 152 15.87 -29.61 22.15
CA ASN A 152 16.19 -31.04 21.95
C ASN A 152 17.29 -31.25 20.89
N GLY A 153 18.29 -30.36 20.90
CA GLY A 153 19.44 -30.39 19.99
C GLY A 153 19.17 -29.88 18.57
N ARG A 154 17.96 -29.36 18.26
CA ARG A 154 17.60 -28.94 16.90
C ARG A 154 16.79 -27.64 16.87
N ARG A 155 16.89 -26.86 15.80
CA ARG A 155 15.97 -25.76 15.48
C ARG A 155 14.96 -26.24 14.46
N LEU A 156 13.68 -26.10 14.78
CA LEU A 156 12.58 -26.44 13.88
C LEU A 156 11.70 -25.22 13.65
N ALA A 157 11.51 -24.88 12.38
CA ALA A 157 10.50 -23.94 11.93
C ALA A 157 9.40 -24.67 11.18
N THR A 158 8.19 -24.13 11.26
CA THR A 158 7.11 -24.53 10.38
C THR A 158 6.62 -23.38 9.52
N ILE A 159 6.19 -23.69 8.31
CA ILE A 159 5.78 -22.73 7.29
C ILE A 159 4.40 -23.09 6.79
N SER A 160 3.50 -22.11 6.78
CA SER A 160 2.14 -22.25 6.25
C SER A 160 1.90 -21.32 5.06
N ALA A 161 1.27 -21.84 4.01
CA ALA A 161 0.85 -21.05 2.86
C ALA A 161 -0.55 -21.48 2.38
N PHE A 162 -1.49 -20.54 2.39
CA PHE A 162 -2.89 -20.79 2.04
C PHE A 162 -3.28 -20.02 0.79
N GLY A 163 -3.73 -20.73 -0.23
CA GLY A 163 -4.19 -20.16 -1.48
C GLY A 163 -5.62 -19.63 -1.35
N ALA A 164 -5.93 -18.54 -2.04
CA ALA A 164 -7.26 -17.93 -2.02
C ALA A 164 -8.39 -18.83 -2.57
N SER A 165 -8.08 -19.98 -3.16
CA SER A 165 -9.05 -21.00 -3.59
C SER A 165 -9.16 -22.17 -2.62
N GLY A 166 -8.57 -22.06 -1.43
CA GLY A 166 -8.59 -23.07 -0.37
C GLY A 166 -7.45 -24.08 -0.37
N THR A 167 -6.49 -24.01 -1.31
CA THR A 167 -5.35 -24.94 -1.32
C THR A 167 -4.38 -24.57 -0.21
N ASN A 168 -4.15 -25.48 0.73
CA ASN A 168 -3.24 -25.25 1.84
C ASN A 168 -1.96 -26.08 1.66
N ALA A 169 -0.82 -25.48 1.99
CA ALA A 169 0.46 -26.15 2.07
C ALA A 169 1.11 -25.87 3.43
N HIS A 170 1.78 -26.89 3.97
CA HIS A 170 2.46 -26.83 5.25
C HIS A 170 3.78 -27.59 5.18
N VAL A 171 4.84 -27.01 5.72
CA VAL A 171 6.21 -27.57 5.68
C VAL A 171 6.87 -27.40 7.04
N VAL A 172 7.67 -28.37 7.47
CA VAL A 172 8.57 -28.26 8.63
C VAL A 172 10.01 -28.31 8.14
N LEU A 173 10.77 -27.26 8.46
CA LEU A 173 12.19 -27.12 8.16
C LEU A 173 13.01 -27.18 9.44
N GLY A 174 14.26 -27.62 9.35
CA GLY A 174 15.18 -27.52 10.47
C GLY A 174 16.64 -27.65 10.12
N ASP A 175 17.46 -27.52 11.16
CA ASP A 175 18.90 -27.80 11.11
C ASP A 175 19.18 -29.24 10.66
N LEU A 176 20.38 -29.48 10.13
CA LEU A 176 20.85 -30.82 9.84
C LEU A 176 20.94 -31.69 11.11
N PRO A 177 20.64 -33.00 11.03
CA PRO A 177 20.78 -33.91 12.17
C PRO A 177 22.22 -34.04 12.71
N GLN A 178 23.23 -33.78 11.85
CA GLN A 178 24.65 -33.75 12.22
C GLN A 178 25.35 -32.60 11.49
N PRO A 179 26.31 -31.92 12.13
CA PRO A 179 27.13 -30.91 11.46
C PRO A 179 27.89 -31.57 10.30
N VAL A 180 27.80 -30.98 9.11
CA VAL A 180 28.56 -31.44 7.94
C VAL A 180 30.04 -31.30 8.27
N ARG A 181 30.80 -32.40 8.16
CA ARG A 181 32.26 -32.35 8.30
C ARG A 181 32.82 -31.46 7.20
N HIS A 182 33.40 -30.32 7.57
CA HIS A 182 34.18 -29.52 6.63
C HIS A 182 35.34 -30.38 6.10
N THR A 183 35.45 -30.50 4.78
CA THR A 183 36.64 -31.11 4.16
C THR A 183 37.86 -30.32 4.60
N ALA A 184 38.88 -31.00 5.12
CA ALA A 184 40.12 -30.35 5.53
C ALA A 184 40.69 -29.51 4.38
N GLU A 185 41.08 -28.27 4.65
CA GLU A 185 41.72 -27.42 3.66
C GLU A 185 43.00 -28.09 3.17
N LYS A 186 43.17 -28.16 1.84
CA LYS A 186 44.44 -28.56 1.26
C LYS A 186 45.34 -27.35 1.18
N PHE A 187 46.50 -27.45 1.83
CA PHE A 187 47.59 -26.50 1.70
C PHE A 187 48.23 -26.62 0.30
N GLY A 188 48.21 -25.54 -0.47
CA GLY A 188 48.76 -25.49 -1.83
C GLY A 188 48.08 -24.44 -2.72
N PRO A 189 48.66 -24.14 -3.89
CA PRO A 189 48.06 -23.19 -4.82
C PRO A 189 46.71 -23.69 -5.35
N GLN A 190 45.77 -22.76 -5.50
CA GLN A 190 44.43 -22.95 -6.03
C GLN A 190 44.26 -22.15 -7.32
N LEU A 191 43.56 -22.74 -8.29
CA LEU A 191 43.23 -22.08 -9.56
C LEU A 191 41.81 -21.51 -9.49
N ILE A 192 41.67 -20.20 -9.64
CA ILE A 192 40.39 -19.50 -9.63
C ILE A 192 40.01 -19.17 -11.07
N LEU A 193 38.87 -19.69 -11.51
CA LEU A 193 38.37 -19.53 -12.88
C LEU A 193 37.16 -18.61 -12.89
N LEU A 194 37.27 -17.46 -13.53
CA LEU A 194 36.20 -16.48 -13.64
C LEU A 194 35.79 -16.31 -15.10
N SER A 195 34.51 -16.06 -15.33
CA SER A 195 34.06 -15.66 -16.66
C SER A 195 32.76 -14.87 -16.67
N ALA A 196 32.56 -14.11 -17.74
CA ALA A 196 31.32 -13.40 -18.02
C ALA A 196 31.05 -13.29 -19.54
N ASN A 197 29.85 -12.84 -19.91
CA ASN A 197 29.47 -12.63 -21.32
C ASN A 197 30.08 -11.36 -21.93
N SER A 198 30.57 -10.42 -21.12
CA SER A 198 31.15 -9.15 -21.57
C SER A 198 32.16 -8.62 -20.55
N ASP A 199 33.09 -7.76 -21.00
CA ASP A 199 34.08 -7.13 -20.13
C ASP A 199 33.44 -6.30 -18.99
N PRO A 200 32.38 -5.51 -19.21
CA PRO A 200 31.70 -4.80 -18.12
C PRO A 200 31.07 -5.74 -17.07
N GLN A 201 30.54 -6.89 -17.49
CA GLN A 201 30.02 -7.88 -16.54
C GLN A 201 31.14 -8.59 -15.78
N LEU A 202 32.28 -8.84 -16.45
CA LEU A 202 33.46 -9.39 -15.79
C LEU A 202 33.96 -8.44 -14.70
N VAL A 203 34.10 -7.15 -14.99
CA VAL A 203 34.48 -6.13 -13.99
C VAL A 203 33.51 -6.12 -12.80
N LYS A 204 32.20 -6.16 -13.03
CA LYS A 204 31.20 -6.25 -11.94
C LYS A 204 31.33 -7.54 -11.13
N LEU A 205 31.66 -8.66 -11.77
CA LEU A 205 31.88 -9.93 -11.08
C LEU A 205 33.12 -9.85 -10.19
N LEU A 206 34.22 -9.29 -10.69
CA LEU A 206 35.45 -9.07 -9.95
C LEU A 206 35.22 -8.18 -8.72
N GLN A 207 34.48 -7.07 -8.88
CA GLN A 207 34.09 -6.17 -7.78
C GLN A 207 33.31 -6.90 -6.69
N LYS A 208 32.22 -7.58 -7.08
CA LYS A 208 31.38 -8.33 -6.13
C LYS A 208 32.12 -9.43 -5.41
N LEU A 209 33.01 -10.14 -6.12
CA LEU A 209 33.82 -11.18 -5.49
C LEU A 209 34.79 -10.57 -4.49
N ARG A 210 35.47 -9.47 -4.83
CA ARG A 210 36.39 -8.79 -3.89
C ARG A 210 35.66 -8.31 -2.64
N GLU A 211 34.51 -7.65 -2.79
CA GLU A 211 33.66 -7.22 -1.68
C GLU A 211 33.20 -8.40 -0.80
N HIS A 212 32.91 -9.55 -1.41
CA HIS A 212 32.56 -10.75 -0.67
C HIS A 212 33.73 -11.31 0.15
N LEU A 213 34.94 -11.35 -0.42
CA LEU A 213 36.14 -11.80 0.31
C LEU A 213 36.51 -10.84 1.46
N GLU A 214 36.19 -9.55 1.34
CA GLU A 214 36.43 -8.55 2.38
C GLU A 214 35.41 -8.65 3.54
N SER A 215 34.21 -9.16 3.27
CA SER A 215 33.10 -9.20 4.25
C SER A 215 33.02 -10.51 5.04
N ASP A 216 33.61 -11.60 4.56
CA ASP A 216 33.57 -12.91 5.20
C ASP A 216 34.98 -13.51 5.34
N ALA A 217 35.53 -13.47 6.56
CA ALA A 217 36.86 -13.99 6.86
C ALA A 217 36.91 -15.54 6.94
N THR A 218 35.77 -16.22 6.81
CA THR A 218 35.67 -17.69 6.99
C THR A 218 35.66 -18.47 5.68
N VAL A 219 35.80 -17.80 4.53
CA VAL A 219 35.69 -18.43 3.21
C VAL A 219 36.94 -19.24 2.87
N SER A 220 36.75 -20.53 2.57
CA SER A 220 37.82 -21.42 2.12
C SER A 220 38.19 -21.19 0.66
N LEU A 221 39.48 -20.96 0.38
CA LEU A 221 39.99 -20.77 -0.98
C LEU A 221 39.72 -21.98 -1.88
N THR A 222 39.84 -23.19 -1.32
CA THR A 222 39.55 -24.44 -2.02
C THR A 222 38.09 -24.52 -2.46
N ASN A 223 37.15 -24.14 -1.60
CA ASN A 223 35.72 -24.12 -1.94
C ASN A 223 35.38 -23.02 -2.95
N ILE A 224 36.05 -21.87 -2.90
CA ILE A 224 35.93 -20.83 -3.93
C ILE A 224 36.35 -21.39 -5.29
N ALA A 225 37.53 -22.00 -5.36
CA ALA A 225 38.08 -22.60 -6.59
C ALA A 225 37.12 -23.64 -7.17
N TYR A 226 36.68 -24.59 -6.34
CA TYR A 226 35.75 -25.64 -6.72
C TYR A 226 34.41 -25.09 -7.21
N THR A 227 33.82 -24.15 -6.47
CA THR A 227 32.52 -23.55 -6.84
C THR A 227 32.59 -22.81 -8.16
N LEU A 228 33.67 -22.07 -8.41
CA LEU A 228 33.85 -21.30 -9.63
C LEU A 228 34.18 -22.17 -10.85
N ALA A 229 34.87 -23.29 -10.65
CA ALA A 229 35.22 -24.23 -11.73
C ALA A 229 34.07 -25.20 -12.07
N CYS A 230 33.43 -25.79 -11.07
CA CYS A 230 32.45 -26.87 -11.28
C CYS A 230 30.99 -26.42 -11.08
N GLY A 231 30.76 -25.34 -10.32
CA GLY A 231 29.43 -24.83 -9.97
C GLY A 231 28.93 -23.66 -10.83
N ARG A 232 29.70 -23.20 -11.81
CA ARG A 232 29.35 -22.04 -12.66
C ARG A 232 29.41 -22.37 -14.14
N ARG A 233 28.58 -21.68 -14.92
CA ARG A 233 28.71 -21.69 -16.39
C ARG A 233 29.91 -20.84 -16.80
N HIS A 234 30.68 -21.34 -17.76
CA HIS A 234 31.83 -20.64 -18.34
C HIS A 234 31.47 -19.90 -19.63
N PHE A 235 31.92 -18.65 -19.75
CA PHE A 235 31.66 -17.75 -20.87
C PHE A 235 32.96 -17.33 -21.59
N GLY A 236 32.84 -16.54 -22.66
CA GLY A 236 33.97 -16.17 -23.53
C GLY A 236 34.96 -15.14 -22.95
N LYS A 237 34.54 -14.29 -21.99
CA LYS A 237 35.45 -13.36 -21.30
C LYS A 237 35.95 -14.03 -20.04
N ARG A 238 37.20 -14.50 -20.06
CA ARG A 238 37.76 -15.40 -19.03
C ARG A 238 38.93 -14.78 -18.31
N VAL A 239 39.10 -15.17 -17.04
CA VAL A 239 40.28 -14.87 -16.23
C VAL A 239 40.63 -16.12 -15.45
N ALA A 240 41.92 -16.41 -15.35
CA ALA A 240 42.44 -17.46 -14.49
C ALA A 240 43.43 -16.84 -13.48
N ILE A 241 43.27 -17.15 -12.20
CA ILE A 241 44.14 -16.64 -11.14
C ILE A 241 44.68 -17.82 -10.36
N LEU A 242 45.99 -18.01 -10.36
CA LEU A 242 46.65 -18.92 -9.44
C LEU A 242 46.99 -18.16 -8.16
N CYS A 243 46.56 -18.67 -7.00
CA CYS A 243 46.80 -18.02 -5.71
C CYS A 243 46.83 -19.06 -4.57
N ARG A 244 47.47 -18.73 -3.46
CA ARG A 244 47.65 -19.62 -2.29
C ARG A 244 46.85 -19.18 -1.07
N SER A 245 46.30 -17.97 -1.10
CA SER A 245 45.51 -17.42 -0.02
C SER A 245 44.40 -16.51 -0.54
N VAL A 246 43.39 -16.27 0.30
CA VAL A 246 42.31 -15.32 0.02
C VAL A 246 42.86 -13.90 -0.18
N SER A 247 43.91 -13.50 0.56
CA SER A 247 44.57 -12.20 0.34
C SER A 247 45.26 -12.11 -1.02
N GLU A 248 45.95 -13.16 -1.47
CA GLU A 248 46.55 -13.18 -2.81
C GLU A 248 45.47 -13.06 -3.90
N LEU A 249 44.34 -13.75 -3.73
CA LEU A 249 43.19 -13.62 -4.61
C LEU A 249 42.64 -12.18 -4.62
N ALA A 250 42.38 -11.58 -3.46
CA ALA A 250 41.85 -10.22 -3.35
C ALA A 250 42.78 -9.19 -4.02
N ASN A 251 44.09 -9.33 -3.86
CA ASN A 251 45.09 -8.50 -4.53
C ASN A 251 45.06 -8.66 -6.05
N ALA A 252 45.01 -9.90 -6.55
CA ALA A 252 44.90 -10.18 -7.98
C ALA A 252 43.62 -9.58 -8.59
N LEU A 253 42.48 -9.69 -7.89
CA LEU A 253 41.23 -9.04 -8.28
C LEU A 253 41.39 -7.52 -8.34
N GLY A 254 42.09 -6.91 -7.37
CA GLY A 254 42.42 -5.48 -7.37
C GLY A 254 43.23 -5.06 -8.61
N SER A 255 44.29 -5.80 -8.95
CA SER A 255 45.10 -5.52 -10.14
C SER A 255 44.29 -5.65 -11.44
N LEU A 256 43.41 -6.65 -11.54
CA LEU A 256 42.54 -6.84 -12.70
C LEU A 256 41.53 -5.70 -12.86
N LEU A 257 41.01 -5.16 -11.76
CA LEU A 257 40.09 -4.01 -11.79
C LEU A 257 40.76 -2.72 -12.27
N SER A 258 42.09 -2.60 -12.11
CA SER A 258 42.87 -1.48 -12.63
C SER A 258 43.37 -1.69 -14.07
N ALA A 259 43.24 -2.90 -14.64
CA ALA A 259 43.71 -3.20 -15.97
C ALA A 259 42.81 -2.62 -17.07
N ALA A 260 43.40 -2.07 -18.13
CA ALA A 260 42.64 -1.54 -19.28
C ALA A 260 41.83 -2.60 -20.03
N LYS A 261 42.28 -3.87 -20.02
CA LYS A 261 41.60 -5.02 -20.61
C LYS A 261 41.65 -6.20 -19.65
N PRO A 262 40.65 -6.38 -18.77
CA PRO A 262 40.72 -7.38 -17.71
C PRO A 262 40.53 -8.84 -18.17
N SER A 263 39.96 -9.07 -19.36
CA SER A 263 39.73 -10.42 -19.87
C SER A 263 40.95 -11.02 -20.57
N MET A 264 40.94 -12.35 -20.69
CA MET A 264 41.96 -13.18 -21.33
C MET A 264 43.32 -13.08 -20.65
N GLN A 265 43.31 -12.96 -19.32
CA GLN A 265 44.50 -12.86 -18.49
C GLN A 265 44.67 -14.09 -17.60
N ILE A 266 45.93 -14.47 -17.39
CA ILE A 266 46.36 -15.42 -16.38
C ILE A 266 47.20 -14.66 -15.37
N PHE A 267 46.79 -14.70 -14.10
CA PHE A 267 47.55 -14.13 -13.00
C PHE A 267 48.24 -15.26 -12.22
N THR A 268 49.53 -15.10 -11.94
CA THR A 268 50.32 -16.09 -11.19
C THR A 268 51.12 -15.39 -10.09
N PRO A 269 51.39 -16.05 -8.96
CA PRO A 269 52.36 -15.56 -8.00
C PRO A 269 53.77 -15.56 -8.63
N SER A 270 54.65 -14.68 -8.15
CA SER A 270 56.03 -14.57 -8.62
C SER A 270 56.86 -15.83 -8.40
N ASP A 271 56.50 -16.63 -7.40
CA ASP A 271 57.02 -17.97 -7.15
C ASP A 271 55.86 -18.97 -7.21
N LEU A 272 55.89 -19.86 -8.21
CA LEU A 272 54.89 -20.92 -8.40
C LEU A 272 54.96 -21.97 -7.27
N GLY A 273 56.06 -22.03 -6.52
CA GLY A 273 56.29 -23.00 -5.45
C GLY A 273 56.46 -24.45 -5.95
N GLN A 274 56.48 -25.41 -5.02
CA GLN A 274 56.48 -26.84 -5.31
C GLN A 274 55.04 -27.41 -5.34
N GLY A 275 54.83 -28.56 -6.00
CA GLY A 275 53.54 -29.26 -6.03
C GLY A 275 52.85 -29.24 -7.39
N ASN A 276 51.52 -29.13 -7.42
CA ASN A 276 50.69 -29.20 -8.64
C ASN A 276 50.57 -27.86 -9.41
N ALA A 277 51.33 -26.82 -9.04
CA ALA A 277 51.24 -25.48 -9.61
C ALA A 277 51.41 -25.47 -11.15
N GLN A 278 52.34 -26.26 -11.67
CA GLN A 278 52.57 -26.37 -13.12
C GLN A 278 51.39 -26.99 -13.87
N ALA A 279 50.72 -27.98 -13.26
CA ALA A 279 49.53 -28.60 -13.84
C ALA A 279 48.34 -27.62 -13.82
N LEU A 280 48.18 -26.87 -12.73
CA LEU A 280 47.17 -25.81 -12.64
C LEU A 280 47.43 -24.67 -13.64
N LEU A 281 48.69 -24.29 -13.86
CA LEU A 281 49.04 -23.29 -14.86
C LEU A 281 48.71 -23.79 -16.28
N LYS A 282 48.99 -25.07 -16.60
CA LYS A 282 48.57 -25.68 -17.86
C LYS A 282 47.05 -25.65 -18.03
N GLN A 283 46.30 -25.97 -16.96
CA GLN A 283 44.84 -25.88 -16.96
C GLN A 283 44.35 -24.44 -17.16
N ALA A 284 45.03 -23.45 -16.59
CA ALA A 284 44.72 -22.03 -16.78
C ALA A 284 44.85 -21.61 -18.26
N HIS A 285 45.92 -22.04 -18.93
CA HIS A 285 46.11 -21.79 -20.37
C HIS A 285 44.99 -22.41 -21.21
N VAL A 286 44.67 -23.69 -20.98
CA VAL A 286 43.58 -24.39 -21.66
C VAL A 286 42.25 -23.64 -21.45
N TYR A 287 41.97 -23.25 -20.21
CA TYR A 287 40.76 -22.51 -19.89
C TYR A 287 40.67 -21.16 -20.60
N ILE A 288 41.75 -20.38 -20.63
CA ILE A 288 41.76 -19.10 -21.37
C ILE A 288 41.53 -19.36 -22.86
N GLU A 289 42.24 -20.30 -23.46
CA GLU A 289 42.18 -20.58 -24.90
C GLU A 289 40.80 -21.05 -25.36
N ASN A 290 40.25 -22.09 -24.74
CA ASN A 290 39.04 -22.76 -25.24
C ASN A 290 37.91 -22.90 -24.21
N GLY A 291 38.17 -22.58 -22.94
CA GLY A 291 37.14 -22.59 -21.88
C GLY A 291 36.88 -23.95 -21.28
N GLN A 292 37.69 -24.95 -21.62
CA GLN A 292 37.57 -26.29 -21.04
C GLN A 292 38.06 -26.28 -19.60
N VAL A 293 37.29 -26.93 -18.74
CA VAL A 293 37.59 -27.16 -17.33
C VAL A 293 37.69 -28.66 -17.11
N ASN A 294 38.78 -29.12 -16.51
CA ASN A 294 38.92 -30.50 -16.05
C ASN A 294 38.50 -30.58 -14.58
N ASP A 295 37.23 -30.93 -14.34
CA ASP A 295 36.62 -30.98 -13.01
C ASP A 295 37.41 -31.85 -12.01
N ALA A 296 38.06 -32.92 -12.48
CA ALA A 296 38.89 -33.78 -11.63
C ALA A 296 40.12 -33.07 -11.02
N SER A 297 40.49 -31.90 -11.56
CA SER A 297 41.58 -31.05 -11.03
C SER A 297 41.13 -30.22 -9.82
N PHE A 298 39.83 -30.15 -9.57
CA PHE A 298 39.24 -29.37 -8.50
C PHE A 298 38.64 -30.30 -7.44
N GLN A 299 38.91 -29.98 -6.18
CA GLN A 299 38.36 -30.70 -5.03
C GLN A 299 37.82 -29.66 -4.06
N GLY A 300 36.71 -29.97 -3.41
CA GLY A 300 36.05 -29.07 -2.46
C GLY A 300 34.55 -29.33 -2.41
N SER A 301 33.84 -28.42 -1.76
CA SER A 301 32.38 -28.40 -1.70
C SER A 301 31.85 -27.08 -2.25
N ILE A 302 30.64 -27.09 -2.81
CA ILE A 302 29.98 -25.87 -3.28
C ILE A 302 29.79 -24.91 -2.09
N CYS A 303 30.14 -23.64 -2.28
CA CYS A 303 29.89 -22.57 -1.31
C CYS A 303 29.06 -21.44 -1.93
N SER A 304 28.47 -20.61 -1.07
CA SER A 304 27.75 -19.42 -1.50
C SER A 304 28.73 -18.36 -1.99
N LEU A 305 28.67 -18.04 -3.29
CA LEU A 305 29.42 -16.94 -3.89
C LEU A 305 28.46 -15.94 -4.56
N PRO A 306 28.87 -14.66 -4.73
CA PRO A 306 28.04 -13.65 -5.36
C PRO A 306 27.42 -14.12 -6.68
N ALA A 307 26.15 -13.75 -6.90
CA ALA A 307 25.46 -14.08 -8.14
C ALA A 307 26.13 -13.42 -9.34
N SER A 308 26.21 -14.15 -10.46
CA SER A 308 26.72 -13.62 -11.73
C SER A 308 25.95 -12.34 -12.13
N PRO A 309 26.65 -11.25 -12.46
CA PRO A 309 25.97 -9.99 -12.78
C PRO A 309 25.30 -10.09 -14.15
N PHE A 310 23.97 -10.08 -14.16
CA PHE A 310 23.19 -9.97 -15.40
C PHE A 310 23.36 -8.60 -16.04
N ASN A 311 23.31 -8.57 -17.37
CA ASN A 311 23.26 -7.32 -18.12
C ASN A 311 21.88 -6.67 -17.87
N SER A 312 21.86 -5.40 -17.50
CA SER A 312 20.64 -4.64 -17.18
C SER A 312 19.94 -4.10 -18.43
N MET A 313 20.09 -4.78 -19.57
CA MET A 313 19.39 -4.41 -20.79
C MET A 313 17.88 -4.56 -20.60
N SER A 314 17.15 -3.53 -21.03
CA SER A 314 15.70 -3.45 -20.88
C SER A 314 15.03 -4.16 -22.06
N PHE A 315 14.48 -5.35 -21.80
CA PHE A 315 13.69 -6.09 -22.79
C PHE A 315 12.21 -6.02 -22.42
N TRP A 316 11.49 -5.11 -23.07
CA TRP A 316 10.03 -4.98 -22.94
C TRP A 316 9.38 -5.17 -24.29
N ALA A 317 8.31 -5.96 -24.33
CA ALA A 317 7.42 -6.01 -25.50
C ALA A 317 6.71 -4.66 -25.62
N SER A 318 7.31 -3.71 -26.32
CA SER A 318 6.64 -2.46 -26.67
C SER A 318 5.69 -2.73 -27.84
N SER A 319 4.39 -2.66 -27.61
CA SER A 319 3.44 -2.62 -28.73
C SER A 319 3.55 -1.25 -29.39
N LYS A 320 4.40 -1.13 -30.40
CA LYS A 320 4.21 -0.09 -31.42
C LYS A 320 2.84 -0.37 -32.07
N ASP A 321 2.00 0.65 -32.13
CA ASP A 321 0.62 0.67 -32.69
C ASP A 321 -0.59 0.30 -31.81
N LYS A 322 -0.46 0.36 -30.48
CA LYS A 322 -1.61 0.69 -29.62
C LYS A 322 -1.15 1.66 -28.53
N ALA A 323 -1.72 2.87 -28.50
CA ALA A 323 -1.86 3.57 -27.21
C ALA A 323 -2.38 2.52 -26.22
N PRO A 324 -1.71 2.32 -25.08
CA PRO A 324 -1.79 1.08 -24.31
C PRO A 324 -3.25 0.69 -24.17
N ALA A 325 -3.62 -0.44 -24.77
CA ALA A 325 -4.93 -1.03 -24.57
C ALA A 325 -5.05 -1.22 -23.06
N LYS A 326 -5.78 -0.30 -22.41
CA LYS A 326 -5.96 -0.28 -20.96
C LYS A 326 -6.47 -1.66 -20.61
N GLN A 327 -5.63 -2.43 -19.91
CA GLN A 327 -6.03 -3.64 -19.22
C GLN A 327 -7.40 -3.38 -18.60
N ALA A 328 -8.36 -4.25 -18.90
CA ALA A 328 -9.58 -4.34 -18.13
C ALA A 328 -9.15 -4.53 -16.67
N SER A 329 -9.22 -3.44 -15.90
CA SER A 329 -8.81 -3.44 -14.51
C SER A 329 -9.82 -4.30 -13.75
N VAL A 330 -9.37 -5.49 -13.36
CA VAL A 330 -9.81 -6.08 -12.10
C VAL A 330 -9.52 -5.01 -11.04
N ALA A 331 -10.57 -4.55 -10.36
CA ALA A 331 -10.51 -3.42 -9.46
C ALA A 331 -9.53 -3.72 -8.32
N ARG A 332 -8.32 -3.16 -8.40
CA ARG A 332 -7.51 -2.91 -7.22
C ARG A 332 -8.31 -1.94 -6.34
N PRO A 333 -8.35 -2.12 -5.01
CA PRO A 333 -8.79 -1.05 -4.13
C PRO A 333 -7.96 0.19 -4.47
N SER A 334 -8.66 1.28 -4.77
CA SER A 334 -8.13 2.63 -4.90
C SER A 334 -7.12 2.89 -3.77
N PRO A 335 -5.88 3.35 -4.03
CA PRO A 335 -5.02 3.90 -2.98
C PRO A 335 -5.83 4.84 -2.08
N PRO A 336 -5.51 4.97 -0.78
CA PRO A 336 -6.33 5.70 0.20
C PRO A 336 -6.60 7.17 -0.14
N ALA A 337 -5.90 7.74 -1.14
CA ALA A 337 -6.07 9.09 -1.63
C ALA A 337 -6.29 9.19 -3.16
N SER A 338 -6.61 8.11 -3.90
CA SER A 338 -6.76 8.23 -5.36
C SER A 338 -8.13 8.77 -5.75
N ALA A 339 -8.13 9.78 -6.63
CA ALA A 339 -9.37 10.32 -7.19
C ALA A 339 -9.95 9.43 -8.31
N PRO A 340 -11.28 9.47 -8.55
CA PRO A 340 -11.90 8.72 -9.63
C PRO A 340 -11.27 9.05 -10.98
N ARG A 341 -10.87 8.00 -11.73
CA ARG A 341 -10.25 8.17 -13.04
C ARG A 341 -11.33 8.19 -14.12
N ALA A 342 -11.44 9.31 -14.83
CA ALA A 342 -12.28 9.41 -16.02
C ALA A 342 -11.73 8.51 -17.14
N THR A 343 -12.60 7.84 -17.89
CA THR A 343 -12.23 7.35 -19.22
C THR A 343 -11.96 8.50 -20.17
N ALA A 344 -11.27 8.24 -21.29
CA ALA A 344 -11.21 9.21 -22.38
C ALA A 344 -12.64 9.58 -22.80
N ALA A 345 -12.87 10.85 -23.16
CA ALA A 345 -14.15 11.32 -23.63
C ALA A 345 -14.59 10.50 -24.85
N ARG A 346 -15.77 9.89 -24.77
CA ARG A 346 -16.37 9.14 -25.88
C ARG A 346 -17.44 10.00 -26.54
N SER A 347 -17.52 9.95 -27.85
CA SER A 347 -18.55 10.64 -28.63
C SER A 347 -19.68 9.68 -28.99
N LYS A 348 -20.92 10.11 -28.79
CA LYS A 348 -22.11 9.49 -29.40
C LYS A 348 -23.09 10.62 -29.71
N ALA A 349 -23.28 10.94 -31.00
CA ALA A 349 -24.06 12.08 -31.48
C ALA A 349 -23.56 13.45 -30.94
N ALA A 350 -24.44 14.43 -30.71
CA ALA A 350 -24.11 15.79 -30.26
C ALA A 350 -23.62 15.90 -28.79
N SER A 351 -23.51 14.77 -28.07
CA SER A 351 -23.08 14.71 -26.66
C SER A 351 -21.80 13.91 -26.49
N LYS A 352 -20.93 14.35 -25.58
CA LYS A 352 -19.74 13.61 -25.14
C LYS A 352 -19.98 13.06 -23.74
N TYR A 353 -19.32 11.97 -23.37
CA TYR A 353 -19.41 11.46 -22.01
C TYR A 353 -18.10 10.86 -21.52
N CYS A 354 -17.93 10.90 -20.19
CA CYS A 354 -16.87 10.23 -19.46
C CYS A 354 -17.46 9.13 -18.58
N GLU A 355 -16.87 7.94 -18.55
CA GLU A 355 -17.25 6.89 -17.63
C GLU A 355 -16.37 6.95 -16.37
N PHE A 356 -16.98 6.70 -15.22
CA PHE A 356 -16.30 6.52 -13.94
C PHE A 356 -16.77 5.21 -13.31
N THR A 357 -15.90 4.61 -12.51
CA THR A 357 -16.28 3.51 -11.62
C THR A 357 -16.03 3.99 -10.20
N LEU A 358 -17.09 4.01 -9.40
CA LEU A 358 -17.02 4.27 -7.97
C LEU A 358 -17.19 2.96 -7.20
N THR A 359 -16.50 2.83 -6.09
CA THR A 359 -16.51 1.62 -5.26
C THR A 359 -16.84 1.97 -3.82
N VAL A 360 -17.46 1.02 -3.13
CA VAL A 360 -17.83 1.13 -1.72
C VAL A 360 -16.60 1.32 -0.80
N ASP A 361 -15.41 0.98 -1.29
CA ASP A 361 -14.12 1.09 -0.59
C ASP A 361 -13.41 2.43 -0.84
N ASP A 362 -13.84 3.22 -1.83
CA ASP A 362 -13.31 4.57 -2.01
C ASP A 362 -13.51 5.37 -0.71
N PHE A 363 -12.45 5.98 -0.19
CA PHE A 363 -12.47 6.51 1.18
C PHE A 363 -13.63 7.49 1.41
N PHE A 364 -13.95 8.31 0.42
CA PHE A 364 -15.02 9.30 0.48
C PHE A 364 -16.42 8.67 0.48
N ILE A 365 -16.57 7.40 0.07
CA ILE A 365 -17.81 6.62 0.22
C ILE A 365 -17.78 5.79 1.50
N ALA A 366 -16.67 5.11 1.78
CA ALA A 366 -16.50 4.23 2.94
C ALA A 366 -16.65 4.95 4.29
N ASP A 367 -16.30 6.24 4.31
CA ASP A 367 -16.29 7.10 5.50
C ASP A 367 -17.46 8.09 5.55
N HIS A 368 -18.37 8.09 4.56
CA HIS A 368 -19.54 8.97 4.53
C HIS A 368 -20.83 8.16 4.64
N LEU A 369 -21.43 8.14 5.83
CA LEU A 369 -22.68 7.43 6.09
C LEU A 369 -23.82 8.41 6.37
N VAL A 370 -24.94 8.25 5.68
CA VAL A 370 -26.18 8.99 5.92
C VAL A 370 -27.26 7.97 6.28
N MET A 371 -27.88 8.13 7.45
CA MET A 371 -28.84 7.18 8.02
C MET A 371 -28.31 5.73 8.03
N GLY A 372 -27.01 5.56 8.32
CA GLY A 372 -26.34 4.25 8.34
C GLY A 372 -25.95 3.69 6.96
N GLN A 373 -26.35 4.32 5.86
CA GLN A 373 -26.02 3.87 4.50
C GLN A 373 -24.79 4.62 3.97
N LYS A 374 -23.91 3.93 3.22
CA LYS A 374 -22.78 4.57 2.54
C LYS A 374 -23.31 5.35 1.33
N VAL A 375 -23.08 6.66 1.32
CA VAL A 375 -23.61 7.57 0.29
C VAL A 375 -22.47 8.40 -0.30
N LEU A 376 -22.48 8.62 -1.61
CA LEU A 376 -21.51 9.53 -2.24
C LEU A 376 -21.72 10.98 -1.72
N PRO A 377 -20.69 11.65 -1.15
CA PRO A 377 -20.80 13.04 -0.69
C PRO A 377 -21.20 14.00 -1.81
N GLY A 378 -21.98 15.03 -1.50
CA GLY A 378 -22.48 15.99 -2.49
C GLY A 378 -21.36 16.68 -3.29
N VAL A 379 -20.24 17.00 -2.64
CA VAL A 379 -19.08 17.62 -3.27
C VAL A 379 -18.37 16.72 -4.29
N MET A 380 -18.55 15.40 -4.22
CA MET A 380 -17.96 14.49 -5.21
C MET A 380 -18.62 14.59 -6.58
N TYR A 381 -19.91 14.95 -6.65
CA TYR A 381 -20.56 15.20 -7.93
C TYR A 381 -19.92 16.39 -8.66
N ILE A 382 -19.55 17.43 -7.92
CA ILE A 382 -18.83 18.61 -8.43
C ILE A 382 -17.47 18.20 -9.00
N GLU A 383 -16.69 17.41 -8.26
CA GLU A 383 -15.39 16.91 -8.70
C GLU A 383 -15.50 16.03 -9.97
N LEU A 384 -16.50 15.14 -10.04
CA LEU A 384 -16.75 14.28 -11.21
C LEU A 384 -17.12 15.10 -12.45
N MET A 385 -17.96 16.11 -12.28
CA MET A 385 -18.36 17.06 -13.32
C MET A 385 -17.17 17.86 -13.85
N LYS A 386 -16.37 18.47 -12.96
CA LYS A 386 -15.17 19.22 -13.33
C LYS A 386 -14.16 18.35 -14.09
N ARG A 387 -13.92 17.12 -13.63
CA ARG A 387 -13.06 16.15 -14.35
C ARG A 387 -13.54 15.85 -15.75
N SER A 388 -14.85 15.73 -15.93
CA SER A 388 -15.45 15.43 -17.23
C SER A 388 -15.33 16.61 -18.19
N VAL A 389 -15.54 17.83 -17.69
CA VAL A 389 -15.28 19.07 -18.43
C VAL A 389 -13.81 19.15 -18.83
N CYS A 390 -12.86 18.92 -17.93
CA CYS A 390 -11.43 18.88 -18.27
C CYS A 390 -11.10 17.80 -19.33
N ALA A 391 -11.73 16.62 -19.25
CA ALA A 391 -11.49 15.56 -20.21
C ALA A 391 -12.10 15.84 -21.60
N VAL A 392 -13.15 16.65 -21.67
CA VAL A 392 -13.86 16.99 -22.91
C VAL A 392 -13.34 18.27 -23.57
N TYR A 393 -12.98 19.26 -22.75
CA TYR A 393 -12.65 20.63 -23.14
C TYR A 393 -11.30 21.09 -22.57
N GLY A 394 -10.38 20.18 -22.22
CA GLY A 394 -9.11 20.50 -21.56
C GLY A 394 -8.31 21.62 -22.22
N ASP A 395 -8.34 21.71 -23.56
CA ASP A 395 -7.65 22.77 -24.31
C ASP A 395 -8.24 24.18 -24.10
N LYS A 396 -9.51 24.28 -23.65
CA LYS A 396 -10.19 25.56 -23.36
C LYS A 396 -9.86 26.11 -21.97
N PHE A 397 -9.30 25.31 -21.06
CA PHE A 397 -9.04 25.70 -19.67
C PHE A 397 -7.56 25.55 -19.30
N LYS A 398 -6.96 26.58 -18.71
CA LYS A 398 -5.56 26.51 -18.23
C LYS A 398 -5.39 25.57 -17.05
N ASN A 399 -6.43 25.41 -16.22
CA ASN A 399 -6.48 24.48 -15.11
C ASN A 399 -7.94 24.24 -14.66
N ALA A 400 -8.15 23.22 -13.82
CA ALA A 400 -9.49 22.85 -13.32
C ALA A 400 -10.15 23.92 -12.44
N TYR A 401 -9.41 24.92 -11.95
CA TYR A 401 -9.96 25.99 -11.11
C TYR A 401 -10.80 26.98 -11.93
N GLN A 402 -10.56 27.09 -13.24
CA GLN A 402 -11.35 27.98 -14.12
C GLN A 402 -12.77 27.47 -14.40
N ILE A 403 -13.10 26.23 -14.00
CA ILE A 403 -14.41 25.64 -14.26
C ILE A 403 -15.41 26.11 -13.20
N ALA A 404 -16.37 26.93 -13.63
CA ALA A 404 -17.54 27.35 -12.88
C ALA A 404 -18.73 26.42 -13.18
N LEU A 405 -19.44 26.02 -12.14
CA LEU A 405 -20.68 25.24 -12.28
C LEU A 405 -21.85 26.03 -11.70
N ASN A 406 -22.90 26.23 -12.48
CA ASN A 406 -24.16 26.84 -12.07
C ASN A 406 -25.26 25.79 -11.94
N ASP A 407 -26.33 26.15 -11.22
CA ASP A 407 -27.56 25.36 -11.10
C ASP A 407 -27.32 23.90 -10.74
N ILE A 408 -26.42 23.67 -9.78
CA ILE A 408 -26.07 22.33 -9.32
C ILE A 408 -27.24 21.78 -8.52
N ALA A 409 -27.83 20.70 -8.99
CA ALA A 409 -28.92 20.01 -8.31
C ALA A 409 -28.56 18.55 -8.04
N TRP A 410 -28.66 18.13 -6.77
CA TRP A 410 -28.59 16.73 -6.38
C TRP A 410 -29.99 16.11 -6.43
N VAL A 411 -30.27 15.41 -7.52
CA VAL A 411 -31.59 14.83 -7.82
C VAL A 411 -31.87 13.63 -6.91
N GLN A 412 -30.93 12.67 -6.87
CA GLN A 412 -31.03 11.48 -6.02
C GLN A 412 -29.65 11.06 -5.49
N PRO A 413 -29.59 10.54 -4.26
CA PRO A 413 -28.34 10.09 -3.68
C PRO A 413 -27.87 8.77 -4.32
N MET A 414 -26.57 8.65 -4.52
CA MET A 414 -25.93 7.41 -4.92
C MET A 414 -25.56 6.61 -3.67
N VAL A 415 -26.28 5.50 -3.45
CA VAL A 415 -26.16 4.64 -2.26
C VAL A 415 -25.38 3.36 -2.60
N PHE A 416 -24.44 3.00 -1.74
CA PHE A 416 -23.61 1.81 -1.87
C PHE A 416 -23.96 0.78 -0.80
N THR A 417 -24.21 -0.45 -1.23
CA THR A 417 -24.55 -1.59 -0.37
C THR A 417 -23.62 -2.76 -0.70
N ASP A 418 -23.67 -3.84 0.09
CA ASP A 418 -22.92 -5.06 -0.23
C ASP A 418 -23.38 -5.71 -1.54
N ALA A 419 -24.63 -5.47 -1.97
CA ALA A 419 -25.16 -5.89 -3.27
C ALA A 419 -24.72 -4.98 -4.42
N THR A 420 -24.33 -3.73 -4.12
CA THR A 420 -23.86 -2.73 -5.09
C THR A 420 -22.49 -2.17 -4.69
N PRO A 421 -21.45 -3.02 -4.54
CA PRO A 421 -20.14 -2.58 -4.04
C PRO A 421 -19.36 -1.77 -5.08
N ARG A 422 -19.78 -1.84 -6.35
CA ARG A 422 -19.17 -1.15 -7.48
C ARG A 422 -20.26 -0.60 -8.39
N LEU A 423 -20.22 0.70 -8.64
CA LEU A 423 -21.21 1.38 -9.46
C LEU A 423 -20.52 2.11 -10.62
N PRO A 424 -20.68 1.62 -11.86
CA PRO A 424 -20.25 2.37 -13.03
C PRO A 424 -21.27 3.48 -13.32
N ILE A 425 -20.78 4.69 -13.55
CA ILE A 425 -21.57 5.87 -13.87
C ILE A 425 -21.02 6.55 -15.12
N ILE A 426 -21.83 7.41 -15.72
CA ILE A 426 -21.38 8.30 -16.77
C ILE A 426 -21.64 9.75 -16.37
N VAL A 427 -20.77 10.64 -16.82
CA VAL A 427 -21.04 12.08 -16.83
C VAL A 427 -21.17 12.50 -18.28
N GLU A 428 -22.37 12.87 -18.67
CA GLU A 428 -22.70 13.39 -19.99
C GLU A 428 -22.46 14.90 -20.02
N VAL A 429 -21.83 15.36 -21.10
CA VAL A 429 -21.47 16.76 -21.36
C VAL A 429 -22.06 17.13 -22.71
N THR A 430 -23.01 18.06 -22.72
CA THR A 430 -23.71 18.50 -23.94
C THR A 430 -23.52 19.99 -24.13
N GLU A 431 -22.85 20.37 -25.22
CA GLU A 431 -22.55 21.77 -25.54
C GLU A 431 -23.82 22.55 -25.90
N ARG A 432 -23.93 23.76 -25.35
CA ARG A 432 -25.01 24.72 -25.60
C ARG A 432 -24.44 26.14 -25.68
N GLY A 433 -23.87 26.47 -26.84
CA GLY A 433 -23.24 27.78 -27.07
C GLY A 433 -22.07 27.99 -26.09
N ASP A 434 -22.15 29.04 -25.28
CA ASP A 434 -21.13 29.38 -24.27
C ASP A 434 -21.22 28.54 -22.99
N ASN A 435 -22.16 27.59 -22.92
CA ASN A 435 -22.37 26.72 -21.78
C ASN A 435 -22.31 25.23 -22.17
N ALA A 436 -22.19 24.36 -21.19
CA ALA A 436 -22.41 22.92 -21.34
C ALA A 436 -23.32 22.37 -20.25
N ASP A 437 -24.36 21.64 -20.65
CA ASP A 437 -25.18 20.86 -19.71
C ASP A 437 -24.38 19.64 -19.24
N LEU A 438 -24.37 19.42 -17.93
CA LEU A 438 -23.72 18.30 -17.27
C LEU A 438 -24.75 17.42 -16.58
N LYS A 439 -24.70 16.11 -16.82
CA LYS A 439 -25.58 15.13 -16.17
C LYS A 439 -24.78 13.94 -15.67
N VAL A 440 -24.86 13.65 -14.37
CA VAL A 440 -24.30 12.46 -13.73
C VAL A 440 -25.37 11.37 -13.73
N LEU A 441 -25.17 10.31 -14.50
CA LEU A 441 -26.16 9.27 -14.79
C LEU A 441 -25.64 7.88 -14.43
N SER A 442 -26.55 6.94 -14.18
CA SER A 442 -26.22 5.50 -14.22
C SER A 442 -25.71 5.10 -15.60
N ARG A 443 -24.93 4.02 -15.70
CA ARG A 443 -24.38 3.57 -16.98
C ARG A 443 -25.44 3.28 -18.05
N ASP A 444 -26.61 2.81 -17.64
CA ASP A 444 -27.76 2.55 -18.52
C ASP A 444 -28.63 3.79 -18.80
N LYS A 445 -28.24 4.97 -18.29
CA LYS A 445 -28.93 6.26 -18.39
C LYS A 445 -30.34 6.29 -17.77
N LYS A 446 -30.75 5.29 -17.00
CA LYS A 446 -32.09 5.24 -16.38
C LYS A 446 -32.21 6.10 -15.12
N GLN A 447 -31.10 6.40 -14.45
CA GLN A 447 -31.08 7.17 -13.21
C GLN A 447 -30.19 8.42 -13.36
N LEU A 448 -30.77 9.59 -13.09
CA LEU A 448 -30.08 10.87 -13.02
C LEU A 448 -29.75 11.20 -11.57
N TYR A 449 -28.47 11.24 -11.20
CA TYR A 449 -28.04 11.52 -9.83
C TYR A 449 -27.86 13.01 -9.55
N ALA A 450 -27.22 13.73 -10.47
CA ALA A 450 -27.00 15.16 -10.35
C ALA A 450 -26.93 15.82 -11.72
N GLN A 451 -27.18 17.12 -11.76
CA GLN A 451 -27.01 17.95 -12.96
C GLN A 451 -26.44 19.32 -12.60
N ALA A 452 -25.81 19.97 -13.57
CA ALA A 452 -25.32 21.33 -13.47
C ALA A 452 -25.15 21.93 -14.88
N ILE A 453 -24.92 23.23 -14.94
CA ILE A 453 -24.51 23.95 -16.15
C ILE A 453 -23.07 24.41 -15.95
N CYS A 454 -22.19 24.13 -16.91
CA CYS A 454 -20.82 24.62 -16.92
C CYS A 454 -20.71 25.84 -17.83
N GLU A 455 -20.10 26.91 -17.37
CA GLU A 455 -19.69 28.03 -18.23
C GLU A 455 -18.42 27.64 -19.00
N LEU A 456 -18.42 27.79 -20.32
CA LEU A 456 -17.27 27.52 -21.18
C LEU A 456 -16.48 28.80 -21.52
N SER A 457 -17.06 29.98 -21.28
CA SER A 457 -16.40 31.27 -21.50
C SER A 457 -15.35 31.56 -20.41
N SER A 458 -14.14 31.92 -20.84
CA SER A 458 -12.93 32.10 -20.00
C SER A 458 -12.92 33.28 -18.99
N GLY A 459 -14.07 33.90 -18.73
CA GLY A 459 -14.17 35.03 -17.80
C GLY A 459 -14.25 34.54 -16.35
N GLN A 460 -13.16 34.64 -15.59
CA GLN A 460 -13.26 34.64 -14.13
C GLN A 460 -14.06 35.88 -13.72
N GLN A 461 -15.38 35.75 -13.55
CA GLN A 461 -16.10 36.70 -12.73
C GLN A 461 -15.64 36.48 -11.30
N VAL A 462 -14.77 37.36 -10.83
CA VAL A 462 -14.49 37.52 -9.41
C VAL A 462 -15.82 37.95 -8.79
N LEU A 463 -16.44 37.07 -7.99
CA LEU A 463 -17.53 37.50 -7.12
C LEU A 463 -17.04 38.72 -6.35
N ALA A 464 -17.82 39.80 -6.38
CA ALA A 464 -17.58 40.97 -5.53
C ALA A 464 -17.31 40.46 -4.10
N GLU A 465 -16.23 40.93 -3.48
CA GLU A 465 -15.78 40.45 -2.17
C GLU A 465 -16.96 40.29 -1.22
N ASP A 466 -17.17 39.09 -0.68
CA ASP A 466 -18.26 38.84 0.26
C ASP A 466 -18.11 39.79 1.46
N GLN A 467 -19.09 40.70 1.60
CA GLN A 467 -19.10 41.72 2.65
C GLN A 467 -19.19 41.11 4.05
N SER A 468 -19.55 39.83 4.17
CA SER A 468 -19.59 39.10 5.44
C SER A 468 -18.20 38.94 6.07
N PHE A 469 -17.12 38.99 5.26
CA PHE A 469 -15.74 38.93 5.73
C PHE A 469 -14.96 40.24 5.53
N SER A 470 -15.52 41.21 4.79
CA SER A 470 -14.89 42.52 4.60
C SER A 470 -14.67 43.24 5.94
N HIS A 471 -15.53 43.03 6.95
CA HIS A 471 -15.36 43.59 8.28
C HIS A 471 -14.15 43.00 9.04
N LEU A 472 -13.93 41.68 8.98
CA LEU A 472 -12.77 41.02 9.61
C LEU A 472 -11.47 41.36 8.87
N LYS A 473 -11.52 41.40 7.53
CA LYS A 473 -10.39 41.83 6.70
C LYS A 473 -10.06 43.32 6.89
N ALA A 474 -11.07 44.18 7.04
CA ALA A 474 -10.91 45.61 7.37
C ALA A 474 -10.33 45.84 8.78
N GLN A 475 -10.47 44.87 9.68
CA GLN A 475 -9.79 44.85 10.98
C GLN A 475 -8.36 44.29 10.91
N GLY A 476 -7.85 43.99 9.70
CA GLY A 476 -6.50 43.46 9.48
C GLY A 476 -6.33 41.99 9.87
N ILE A 477 -7.42 41.25 10.07
CA ILE A 477 -7.38 39.88 10.60
C ILE A 477 -7.02 38.89 9.49
N ARG A 478 -5.84 38.26 9.61
CA ARG A 478 -5.42 37.13 8.76
C ARG A 478 -5.67 35.79 9.45
N PHE A 479 -6.12 34.78 8.71
CA PHE A 479 -6.46 33.46 9.25
C PHE A 479 -5.29 32.68 9.89
N ASP A 480 -4.05 32.99 9.52
CA ASP A 480 -2.83 32.51 10.18
C ASP A 480 -2.51 33.24 11.50
N GLU A 481 -3.03 34.46 11.67
CA GLU A 481 -2.82 35.34 12.83
C GLU A 481 -4.03 35.45 13.75
N ILE A 482 -5.14 34.77 13.45
CA ILE A 482 -6.30 34.73 14.34
C ILE A 482 -5.86 34.08 15.66
N ASP A 483 -5.57 34.91 16.65
CA ASP A 483 -5.56 34.50 18.04
C ASP A 483 -7.01 34.26 18.48
N LEU A 484 -7.35 32.98 18.53
CA LEU A 484 -8.65 32.44 18.92
C LEU A 484 -9.01 32.71 20.39
N SER A 485 -8.12 33.37 21.15
CA SER A 485 -8.33 33.83 22.52
C SER A 485 -8.41 35.36 22.67
N ALA A 486 -8.19 36.13 21.59
CA ALA A 486 -8.13 37.59 21.63
C ALA A 486 -9.40 38.30 21.09
N ALA A 487 -9.51 39.59 21.43
CA ALA A 487 -10.71 40.43 21.54
C ALA A 487 -11.60 40.68 20.29
N GLY A 488 -11.47 39.95 19.19
CA GLY A 488 -12.31 40.10 17.98
C GLY A 488 -13.35 39.00 17.74
N LEU A 489 -13.20 37.85 18.39
CA LEU A 489 -14.09 36.68 18.23
C LEU A 489 -14.90 36.34 19.49
N ALA A 490 -14.91 37.19 20.51
CA ALA A 490 -15.60 36.95 21.78
C ALA A 490 -17.11 36.67 21.62
N GLN A 491 -17.73 37.19 20.55
CA GLN A 491 -19.12 36.93 20.18
C GLN A 491 -19.36 35.53 19.58
N TYR A 492 -18.30 34.81 19.20
CA TYR A 492 -18.40 33.49 18.59
C TYR A 492 -18.15 32.37 19.59
N ARG A 493 -19.13 31.48 19.77
CA ARG A 493 -18.95 30.30 20.63
C ARG A 493 -18.07 29.27 19.94
N LYS A 494 -16.91 28.94 20.53
CA LYS A 494 -16.04 27.86 20.06
C LYS A 494 -16.62 26.49 20.42
N VAL A 495 -16.67 25.58 19.45
CA VAL A 495 -17.07 24.18 19.64
C VAL A 495 -15.94 23.26 19.16
N PRO A 496 -15.44 22.34 20.03
CA PRO A 496 -14.43 21.36 19.63
C PRO A 496 -14.94 20.39 18.57
N ALA A 497 -14.05 19.94 17.67
CA ALA A 497 -14.36 19.01 16.59
C ALA A 497 -15.14 17.75 17.03
N ALA A 498 -14.79 17.14 18.17
CA ALA A 498 -15.47 15.95 18.69
C ALA A 498 -16.98 16.20 18.89
N GLN A 499 -17.34 17.36 19.46
CA GLN A 499 -18.75 17.72 19.67
C GLN A 499 -19.49 17.99 18.35
N CYS A 500 -18.78 18.54 17.35
CA CYS A 500 -19.32 18.74 16.00
C CYS A 500 -19.73 17.41 15.36
N TYR A 501 -18.85 16.40 15.37
CA TYR A 501 -19.14 15.09 14.78
C TYR A 501 -20.15 14.29 15.60
N ASP A 502 -20.16 14.44 16.92
CA ASP A 502 -21.20 13.86 17.77
C ASP A 502 -22.59 14.42 17.43
N LEU A 503 -22.69 15.73 17.16
CA LEU A 503 -23.94 16.35 16.76
C LEU A 503 -24.43 15.83 15.40
N LEU A 504 -23.55 15.76 14.40
CA LEU A 504 -23.87 15.21 13.08
C LEU A 504 -24.30 13.74 13.18
N ARG A 505 -23.59 12.93 13.97
CA ARG A 505 -23.92 11.51 14.19
C ARG A 505 -25.30 11.34 14.81
N ARG A 506 -25.67 12.19 15.78
CA ARG A 506 -27.01 12.18 16.39
C ARG A 506 -28.12 12.59 15.41
N HIS A 507 -27.79 13.38 14.38
CA HIS A 507 -28.67 13.69 13.26
C HIS A 507 -28.45 12.73 12.08
N GLY A 508 -27.83 11.59 12.36
CA GLY A 508 -27.65 10.44 11.49
C GLY A 508 -26.77 10.66 10.27
N ILE A 509 -25.81 11.59 10.35
CA ILE A 509 -24.71 11.70 9.39
C ILE A 509 -23.42 11.35 10.10
N THR A 510 -22.77 10.28 9.68
CA THR A 510 -21.51 9.82 10.26
C THR A 510 -20.38 10.00 9.26
N HIS A 511 -19.43 10.87 9.61
CA HIS A 511 -18.15 11.00 8.95
C HIS A 511 -17.11 10.23 9.74
N LYS A 512 -16.46 9.23 9.13
CA LYS A 512 -15.29 8.55 9.74
C LYS A 512 -14.02 9.37 9.49
N THR A 513 -12.92 8.94 10.11
CA THR A 513 -11.65 9.67 10.26
C THR A 513 -11.15 10.36 8.98
N ARG A 514 -11.30 9.78 7.79
CA ARG A 514 -10.77 10.37 6.54
C ARG A 514 -11.63 11.53 6.00
N LEU A 515 -12.84 11.74 6.51
CA LEU A 515 -13.73 12.86 6.17
C LEU A 515 -13.96 13.81 7.36
N GLN A 516 -13.20 13.67 8.44
CA GLN A 516 -13.26 14.55 9.59
C GLN A 516 -12.25 15.70 9.46
N GLY A 517 -12.55 16.67 8.58
CA GLY A 517 -11.66 17.82 8.32
C GLY A 517 -11.86 19.04 9.22
N ILE A 518 -12.95 19.14 9.97
CA ILE A 518 -13.18 20.22 10.94
C ILE A 518 -12.26 20.06 12.15
N LYS A 519 -11.44 21.07 12.42
CA LYS A 519 -10.60 21.20 13.64
C LYS A 519 -11.31 21.95 14.76
N ALA A 520 -12.02 23.02 14.42
CA ALA A 520 -12.84 23.81 15.33
C ALA A 520 -13.92 24.58 14.56
N LEU A 521 -15.06 24.83 15.21
CA LEU A 521 -16.10 25.72 14.72
C LEU A 521 -16.32 26.91 15.66
N TYR A 522 -16.67 28.05 15.08
CA TYR A 522 -17.00 29.29 15.76
C TYR A 522 -18.36 29.77 15.25
N PHE A 523 -19.31 30.00 16.15
CA PHE A 523 -20.71 30.30 15.79
C PHE A 523 -21.16 31.68 16.25
N SER A 524 -21.82 32.41 15.36
CA SER A 524 -22.81 33.44 15.69
C SER A 524 -24.19 32.96 15.22
N PRO A 525 -25.29 33.70 15.51
CA PRO A 525 -26.61 33.31 15.04
C PRO A 525 -26.71 33.14 13.51
N SER A 526 -26.02 33.95 12.72
CA SER A 526 -26.10 33.96 11.25
C SER A 526 -24.85 33.44 10.53
N THR A 527 -23.74 33.25 11.24
CA THR A 527 -22.43 32.93 10.65
C THR A 527 -21.77 31.75 11.35
N VAL A 528 -21.13 30.88 10.58
CA VAL A 528 -20.21 29.84 11.08
C VAL A 528 -18.84 30.01 10.44
N ILE A 529 -17.80 29.94 11.25
CA ILE A 529 -16.41 29.90 10.78
C ILE A 529 -15.85 28.52 11.16
N ALA A 530 -15.31 27.81 10.19
CA ALA A 530 -14.67 26.51 10.39
C ALA A 530 -13.18 26.58 10.10
N GLN A 531 -12.38 26.10 11.04
CA GLN A 531 -10.99 25.79 10.79
C GLN A 531 -10.92 24.38 10.21
N LEU A 532 -10.38 24.25 9.00
CA LEU A 532 -10.32 23.00 8.24
C LEU A 532 -8.88 22.51 8.15
N GLN A 533 -8.68 21.22 8.36
CA GLN A 533 -7.39 20.56 8.23
C GLN A 533 -7.57 19.19 7.61
N LEU A 534 -6.81 18.88 6.56
CA LEU A 534 -6.82 17.57 5.97
C LEU A 534 -6.23 16.54 6.96
N PRO A 535 -6.92 15.43 7.27
CA PRO A 535 -6.39 14.39 8.12
C PRO A 535 -5.04 13.88 7.61
N SER A 536 -4.07 13.69 8.50
CA SER A 536 -2.69 13.30 8.16
C SER A 536 -2.61 11.99 7.34
N ILE A 537 -3.55 11.07 7.55
CA ILE A 537 -3.69 9.83 6.77
C ILE A 537 -3.96 10.07 5.26
N LEU A 538 -4.46 11.24 4.90
CA LEU A 538 -4.68 11.69 3.52
C LEU A 538 -3.66 12.72 3.04
N ALA A 539 -2.77 13.20 3.92
CA ALA A 539 -1.80 14.24 3.59
C ALA A 539 -0.71 13.68 2.66
N ASN A 540 -0.89 13.90 1.36
CA ASN A 540 0.09 13.59 0.32
C ASN A 540 0.66 14.91 -0.26
N LYS A 541 1.90 14.88 -0.78
CA LYS A 541 2.57 16.08 -1.33
C LYS A 541 1.85 16.69 -2.53
N GLN A 542 1.03 15.91 -3.25
CA GLN A 542 0.16 16.38 -4.34
C GLN A 542 -1.21 15.69 -4.24
N SER A 543 -2.26 16.47 -3.98
CA SER A 543 -3.64 15.96 -3.98
C SER A 543 -4.08 15.67 -5.41
N PRO A 544 -4.60 14.47 -5.71
CA PRO A 544 -5.14 14.19 -7.04
C PRO A 544 -6.52 14.82 -7.28
N PHE A 545 -7.13 15.48 -6.29
CA PHE A 545 -8.46 16.10 -6.37
C PHE A 545 -8.36 17.60 -6.62
N SER A 546 -9.17 18.14 -7.54
CA SER A 546 -9.30 19.59 -7.70
C SER A 546 -10.10 20.22 -6.56
N VAL A 547 -11.15 19.52 -6.13
CA VAL A 547 -11.96 19.81 -4.95
C VAL A 547 -11.80 18.63 -4.00
N HIS A 548 -10.93 18.77 -3.00
CA HIS A 548 -10.65 17.66 -2.08
C HIS A 548 -11.92 17.31 -1.27
N PRO A 549 -12.41 16.05 -1.30
CA PRO A 549 -13.70 15.68 -0.71
C PRO A 549 -13.77 15.98 0.78
N CYS A 550 -12.71 15.65 1.55
CA CYS A 550 -12.67 15.96 2.98
C CYS A 550 -12.85 17.46 3.29
N LEU A 551 -12.12 18.35 2.61
CA LEU A 551 -12.13 19.79 2.93
C LEU A 551 -13.42 20.46 2.47
N ALA A 552 -13.84 20.18 1.23
CA ALA A 552 -15.07 20.75 0.68
C ALA A 552 -16.32 20.25 1.42
N ASP A 553 -16.37 18.96 1.77
CA ASP A 553 -17.48 18.42 2.54
C ASP A 553 -17.48 18.95 3.98
N SER A 554 -16.31 19.14 4.59
CA SER A 554 -16.21 19.77 5.92
C SER A 554 -16.79 21.20 5.95
N ALA A 555 -16.72 21.94 4.84
CA ALA A 555 -17.38 23.24 4.71
C ALA A 555 -18.91 23.11 4.70
N LEU A 556 -19.47 22.07 4.06
CA LEU A 556 -20.92 21.75 4.11
C LEU A 556 -21.35 21.25 5.50
N GLN A 557 -20.48 20.48 6.17
CA GLN A 557 -20.69 20.00 7.53
C GLN A 557 -20.84 21.18 8.51
N ALA A 558 -20.03 22.23 8.36
CA ALA A 558 -20.13 23.43 9.19
C ALA A 558 -21.50 24.11 9.10
N ILE A 559 -22.06 24.23 7.88
CA ILE A 559 -23.43 24.74 7.66
C ILE A 559 -24.47 23.85 8.32
N SER A 560 -24.34 22.53 8.14
CA SER A 560 -25.27 21.56 8.73
C SER A 560 -25.32 21.67 10.26
N ILE A 561 -24.17 21.89 10.90
CA ILE A 561 -24.07 22.06 12.35
C ILE A 561 -24.73 23.38 12.79
N LEU A 562 -24.51 24.48 12.07
CA LEU A 562 -25.16 25.76 12.36
C LEU A 562 -26.68 25.67 12.20
N ALA A 563 -27.17 25.02 11.13
CA ALA A 563 -28.60 24.81 10.92
C ALA A 563 -29.24 24.03 12.08
N VAL A 564 -28.62 22.94 12.52
CA VAL A 564 -29.08 22.16 13.69
C VAL A 564 -29.07 23.00 14.98
N ALA A 565 -28.05 23.83 15.18
CA ALA A 565 -27.99 24.71 16.35
C ALA A 565 -29.10 25.77 16.34
N ARG A 566 -29.44 26.32 15.15
CA ARG A 566 -30.53 27.28 14.97
C ARG A 566 -31.91 26.65 15.16
N ASP A 567 -32.12 25.42 14.71
CA ASP A 567 -33.38 24.69 14.94
C ASP A 567 -33.67 24.54 16.43
N LYS A 568 -32.65 24.16 17.22
CA LYS A 568 -32.75 24.06 18.68
C LYS A 568 -33.10 25.39 19.35
N ALA A 569 -32.63 26.51 18.80
CA ALA A 569 -32.94 27.84 19.32
C ALA A 569 -34.37 28.30 18.97
N LYS A 570 -34.97 27.74 17.89
CA LYS A 570 -36.33 28.07 17.42
C LYS A 570 -37.42 27.16 18.01
N GLN A 571 -37.07 25.97 18.52
CA GLN A 571 -38.05 25.01 19.06
C GLN A 571 -38.56 25.42 20.46
N THR A 572 -39.84 25.78 20.55
CA THR A 572 -40.67 25.60 21.75
C THR A 572 -40.96 24.11 21.92
N ARG A 573 -40.97 23.64 23.19
CA ARG A 573 -40.91 22.25 23.72
C ARG A 573 -41.68 21.08 23.05
N ASP A 574 -42.33 21.17 21.89
CA ASP A 574 -43.37 20.19 21.49
C ASP A 574 -43.37 19.63 20.05
N GLN A 575 -42.25 19.60 19.31
CA GLN A 575 -42.19 18.88 18.02
C GLN A 575 -40.97 17.95 17.93
N GLY A 576 -41.10 16.77 18.54
CA GLY A 576 -40.04 15.78 18.71
C GLY A 576 -39.79 14.89 17.48
N GLY A 577 -38.75 15.22 16.72
CA GLY A 577 -38.15 14.32 15.73
C GLY A 577 -36.74 14.78 15.35
N VAL A 578 -35.78 13.87 15.30
CA VAL A 578 -34.43 14.17 14.79
C VAL A 578 -34.51 14.33 13.27
N GLN A 579 -34.13 15.51 12.76
CA GLN A 579 -34.17 15.81 11.33
C GLN A 579 -32.77 15.71 10.70
N THR A 580 -32.65 14.88 9.66
CA THR A 580 -31.42 14.74 8.88
C THR A 580 -31.43 15.70 7.71
N ARG A 581 -30.47 16.62 7.66
CA ARG A 581 -30.34 17.62 6.59
C ARG A 581 -29.26 17.18 5.61
N VAL A 582 -29.59 17.12 4.31
CA VAL A 582 -28.64 16.76 3.25
C VAL A 582 -28.60 17.83 2.16
N PRO A 583 -27.47 17.97 1.42
CA PRO A 583 -27.37 18.86 0.26
C PRO A 583 -28.51 18.63 -0.74
N PHE A 584 -29.07 19.71 -1.28
CA PHE A 584 -30.13 19.67 -2.29
C PHE A 584 -29.78 20.45 -3.56
N ALA A 585 -29.30 21.69 -3.42
CA ALA A 585 -28.86 22.50 -4.56
C ALA A 585 -27.77 23.51 -4.18
N ILE A 586 -27.02 23.98 -5.17
CA ILE A 586 -26.10 25.13 -5.13
C ILE A 586 -26.37 25.95 -6.39
N ASP A 587 -26.51 27.26 -6.26
CA ASP A 587 -26.74 28.15 -7.40
C ASP A 587 -25.46 28.31 -8.21
N ARG A 588 -24.32 28.51 -7.53
CA ARG A 588 -23.00 28.59 -8.18
C ARG A 588 -21.89 27.97 -7.34
N PHE A 589 -21.07 27.14 -7.97
CA PHE A 589 -19.75 26.74 -7.47
C PHE A 589 -18.66 27.35 -8.33
N GLN A 590 -17.81 28.17 -7.72
CA GLN A 590 -16.63 28.75 -8.35
C GLN A 590 -15.39 28.39 -7.55
N GLN A 591 -14.37 27.87 -8.22
CA GLN A 591 -13.04 27.74 -7.64
C GLN A 591 -12.14 28.83 -8.23
N TYR A 592 -11.21 29.35 -7.44
CA TYR A 592 -10.26 30.37 -7.90
C TYR A 592 -8.82 29.87 -7.83
N ARG A 593 -8.54 28.95 -6.92
CA ARG A 593 -7.21 28.34 -6.69
C ARG A 593 -7.36 26.98 -5.99
N GLU A 594 -6.24 26.31 -5.78
CA GLU A 594 -6.17 25.09 -4.99
C GLU A 594 -6.65 25.34 -3.56
N ILE A 595 -7.41 24.40 -2.98
CA ILE A 595 -7.77 24.45 -1.57
C ILE A 595 -6.59 23.86 -0.77
N PRO A 596 -5.88 24.65 0.06
CA PRO A 596 -4.72 24.16 0.79
C PRO A 596 -5.08 23.11 1.84
N LEU A 597 -4.09 22.31 2.26
CA LEU A 597 -4.27 21.26 3.28
C LEU A 597 -4.80 21.79 4.62
N ASN A 598 -4.49 23.04 4.94
CA ASN A 598 -5.08 23.79 6.05
C ASN A 598 -5.82 24.97 5.44
N ALA A 599 -7.12 25.05 5.66
CA ALA A 599 -8.00 26.06 5.08
C ALA A 599 -8.98 26.57 6.14
N TRP A 600 -9.70 27.62 5.80
CA TRP A 600 -10.81 28.11 6.59
C TRP A 600 -12.07 28.16 5.73
N SER A 601 -13.24 27.93 6.32
CA SER A 601 -14.50 28.17 5.62
C SER A 601 -15.41 29.06 6.43
N VAL A 602 -16.04 30.03 5.77
CA VAL A 602 -17.04 30.91 6.36
C VAL A 602 -18.37 30.60 5.69
N GLY A 603 -19.39 30.37 6.50
CA GLY A 603 -20.76 30.14 6.06
C GLY A 603 -21.68 31.22 6.60
N HIS A 604 -22.49 31.83 5.74
CA HIS A 604 -23.47 32.85 6.12
C HIS A 604 -24.86 32.49 5.63
N VAL A 605 -25.89 32.75 6.45
CA VAL A 605 -27.29 32.53 6.09
C VAL A 605 -27.88 33.72 5.34
N LEU A 606 -28.38 33.49 4.13
CA LEU A 606 -29.24 34.38 3.38
C LEU A 606 -30.68 33.91 3.57
N ASN A 607 -31.55 34.76 4.10
CA ASN A 607 -32.91 34.36 4.48
C ASN A 607 -33.92 34.83 3.43
N ASP A 608 -34.59 33.89 2.76
CA ASP A 608 -35.68 34.17 1.79
C ASP A 608 -37.06 33.78 2.37
N GLY A 609 -37.34 34.19 3.60
CA GLY A 609 -38.67 34.14 4.25
C GLY A 609 -39.31 32.76 4.50
N LYS A 610 -38.89 31.69 3.81
CA LYS A 610 -39.46 30.33 3.85
C LYS A 610 -38.41 29.20 3.78
N LYS A 611 -37.19 29.47 3.29
CA LYS A 611 -36.09 28.49 3.20
C LYS A 611 -34.75 29.15 3.54
N GLU A 612 -33.89 28.44 4.27
CA GLU A 612 -32.53 28.91 4.57
C GLU A 612 -31.62 28.64 3.36
N ILE A 613 -31.07 29.72 2.79
CA ILE A 613 -30.09 29.71 1.71
C ILE A 613 -28.74 30.10 2.33
N TRP A 614 -27.65 29.54 1.85
CA TRP A 614 -26.34 29.75 2.45
C TRP A 614 -25.30 30.10 1.39
N THR A 615 -24.40 31.00 1.73
CA THR A 615 -23.16 31.21 0.99
C THR A 615 -22.01 30.65 1.80
N ILE A 616 -21.15 29.85 1.17
CA ILE A 616 -19.98 29.23 1.79
C ILE A 616 -18.74 29.66 1.02
N VAL A 617 -17.80 30.28 1.72
CA VAL A 617 -16.52 30.72 1.14
C VAL A 617 -15.39 29.98 1.83
N ILE A 618 -14.50 29.38 1.05
CA ILE A 618 -13.30 28.69 1.53
C ILE A 618 -12.10 29.60 1.27
N TYR A 619 -11.26 29.80 2.29
CA TYR A 619 -10.10 30.67 2.29
C TYR A 619 -8.79 29.90 2.56
N ASP A 620 -7.68 30.43 2.06
CA ASP A 620 -6.34 30.05 2.50
C ASP A 620 -5.97 30.77 3.80
N ALA A 621 -4.80 30.45 4.35
CA ALA A 621 -4.30 31.04 5.58
C ALA A 621 -4.05 32.55 5.48
N GLN A 622 -3.86 33.07 4.26
CA GLN A 622 -3.67 34.50 3.96
C GLN A 622 -5.00 35.22 3.66
N SER A 623 -6.14 34.60 3.97
CA SER A 623 -7.48 35.16 3.74
C SER A 623 -7.83 35.40 2.27
N ASN A 624 -7.17 34.69 1.35
CA ASN A 624 -7.59 34.71 -0.05
C ASN A 624 -8.65 33.65 -0.33
N VAL A 625 -9.60 33.99 -1.19
CA VAL A 625 -10.68 33.08 -1.60
C VAL A 625 -10.12 31.94 -2.46
N CYS A 626 -10.37 30.71 -1.99
CA CYS A 626 -10.07 29.46 -2.69
C CYS A 626 -11.25 28.97 -3.53
N ALA A 627 -12.44 28.91 -2.93
CA ALA A 627 -13.67 28.49 -3.59
C ALA A 627 -14.90 29.13 -2.94
N VAL A 628 -15.98 29.27 -3.70
CA VAL A 628 -17.28 29.77 -3.25
C VAL A 628 -18.37 28.79 -3.68
N LEU A 629 -19.25 28.45 -2.73
CA LEU A 629 -20.50 27.72 -2.95
C LEU A 629 -21.62 28.69 -2.58
N ASP A 630 -22.20 29.33 -3.60
CA ASP A 630 -23.28 30.30 -3.43
C ASP A 630 -24.66 29.67 -3.63
N GLY A 631 -25.65 30.15 -2.90
CA GLY A 631 -27.01 29.62 -2.97
C GLY A 631 -27.16 28.16 -2.49
N TYR A 632 -26.29 27.71 -1.57
CA TYR A 632 -26.34 26.37 -1.01
C TYR A 632 -27.65 26.15 -0.22
N ARG A 633 -28.33 25.05 -0.55
CA ARG A 633 -29.64 24.68 0.01
C ARG A 633 -29.61 23.24 0.50
N GLN A 634 -30.27 23.02 1.63
CA GLN A 634 -30.42 21.69 2.25
C GLN A 634 -31.89 21.25 2.21
N ARG A 635 -32.11 19.94 2.15
CA ARG A 635 -33.43 19.33 2.37
C ARG A 635 -33.41 18.44 3.60
N ILE A 636 -34.57 18.35 4.27
CA ILE A 636 -34.78 17.42 5.38
C ILE A 636 -35.23 16.08 4.80
N LEU A 637 -34.62 14.98 5.25
CA LEU A 637 -35.11 13.62 4.97
C LEU A 637 -36.19 13.27 6.00
N SER A 638 -37.45 13.18 5.56
CA SER A 638 -38.58 12.71 6.39
C SER A 638 -38.92 11.24 6.10
N GLY A 639 -39.00 10.39 7.14
CA GLY A 639 -39.71 9.10 7.05
C GLY A 639 -38.93 7.80 6.82
N VAL A 640 -37.78 7.56 7.48
CA VAL A 640 -37.22 6.19 7.58
C VAL A 640 -37.33 5.72 9.03
N PRO A 641 -37.90 4.52 9.33
CA PRO A 641 -38.07 4.03 10.70
C PRO A 641 -36.73 3.95 11.42
N ARG A 642 -36.72 4.27 12.72
CA ARG A 642 -35.58 3.93 13.59
C ARG A 642 -35.31 2.44 13.45
N LEU A 643 -34.11 2.08 12.98
CA LEU A 643 -33.62 0.70 13.09
C LEU A 643 -33.60 0.37 14.58
N SER A 644 -34.45 -0.57 14.99
CA SER A 644 -34.41 -1.22 16.29
C SER A 644 -33.04 -1.87 16.45
N GLU A 645 -32.39 -1.61 17.58
CA GLU A 645 -31.19 -2.33 18.01
C GLU A 645 -31.50 -3.83 18.06
N ALA A 646 -30.75 -4.61 17.29
CA ALA A 646 -30.67 -6.07 17.36
C ALA A 646 -29.20 -6.48 17.21
#